data_AF-A0A1E1XLY3-F1
#
_entry.id   AF-A0A1E1XLY3-F1
#
_cell.length_a   1.000
_cell.length_b   1.000
_cell.length_c   1.000
_cell.angle_alpha   90.00
_cell.angle_beta   90.00
_cell.angle_gamma   90.00
#
_symmetry.space_group_name_H-M   'P 1'
#
loop_
_entity.id
_entity.type
_entity.pdbx_description
1 polymer ?
#
loop_
_entity_poly.entity_id
_entity_poly.type
_entity_poly.pdbx_seq_one_letter_code
_entity_poly.pdbx_strand_id
1 'polypeptide(L)'
;MAIEEVQQVLSGFIESNLGAWAPIISSWSLELLGHLTRKYADRRIVHYSSSLPEVLQMWMACPPTRTLIDLTTQCLSTLIDTSPDKCIDTLLETSVQHSPHFDWVVAHIGSCFPHTVITRVLACGLKDFVSHEDEPEAVLRLEKKVPKLASVVGILGHLAGPHAADIRRALVALMQESFAANPTREQLATIPFLLQLASMSEHLLTAIVSEFTRVLSADTLNKLSTLMAKWESAKIPGTRDLLSLTVILIVQSGSGDLRFLSQILDIASGESEFSPALVPAVPSAAGVLLDSVLLEMQQRVFAGVAEIPLLSALEGRLSELCGWLQRTTPRCGPRTMWLWNALSLICVHRKEKTALTVLSHLLGRIRGSTELLFFQALIYQVEVVHVNCLTHTISHLMAELRSGRVLNPVQLVENLKRLGGNSHVGVRVSGTVCKFAEVLAEQMQLSSDLAYADAVAELLSTSVQPESLSPVAVVKVAAAAVAYFFAVVCNPAHYGPARKYAAACVCFRLLSTLCARSVAQHLALRNLLSGALDPKVSWRFGSTSRRSSEGPQRRPRFVHLLDENQKFATSINFPQSHSSIVRVGVIGSGLRSVPPPPAIAEEEVALNKQLLLEAITACCALPWRNDRPSPTRTPPIPGMKIVALLLVEMISSDVMFNGLPWPDEDFLKVTIERDLHIQAMFVDHPILWDLLRLVASVRPSLCYCSVLLRAVMAVVMTHWRNCQEKAASAANPRLLETTRTVLRTLSLGQLLPPAMNSLGDVLPLLSPFEVSCLLSDVWQYMRNNVPSPALFTHKNPATGELWREFKAPAADHKYMERLRAIMINKVQTCGAVFQKFFNVDS
;
A
#
# COMPACT_ATOMS: atom_id res chain seq x y z
N MET A 1 49.60 -60.60 20.10
CA MET A 1 50.74 -61.50 19.81
C MET A 1 50.67 -62.09 18.41
N ALA A 2 49.97 -63.19 18.12
CA ALA A 2 50.07 -63.82 16.78
C ALA A 2 49.65 -62.92 15.59
N ILE A 3 48.62 -62.09 15.74
CA ILE A 3 48.17 -61.18 14.67
C ILE A 3 49.17 -60.04 14.44
N GLU A 4 49.80 -59.53 15.50
CA GLU A 4 50.78 -58.45 15.42
C GLU A 4 52.08 -58.94 14.74
N GLU A 5 52.51 -60.17 15.03
CA GLU A 5 53.67 -60.80 14.36
C GLU A 5 53.42 -61.00 12.86
N VAL A 6 52.23 -61.47 12.48
CA VAL A 6 51.83 -61.62 11.07
C VAL A 6 51.78 -60.27 10.37
N GLN A 7 51.20 -59.25 11.02
CA GLN A 7 51.16 -57.89 10.48
C GLN A 7 52.57 -57.34 10.25
N GLN A 8 53.49 -57.54 11.19
CA GLN A 8 54.86 -57.04 11.10
C GLN A 8 55.63 -57.69 9.93
N VAL A 9 55.48 -59.00 9.74
CA VAL A 9 56.11 -59.73 8.62
C VAL A 9 55.55 -59.27 7.28
N LEU A 10 54.22 -59.17 7.15
CA LEU A 10 53.57 -58.74 5.91
C LEU A 10 53.90 -57.28 5.57
N SER A 11 53.97 -56.40 6.58
CA SER A 11 54.40 -55.01 6.41
C SER A 11 55.85 -54.92 5.93
N GLY A 12 56.75 -55.75 6.49
CA GLY A 12 58.14 -55.83 6.04
C GLY A 12 58.30 -56.30 4.59
N PHE A 13 57.42 -57.19 4.10
CA PHE A 13 57.41 -57.57 2.68
C PHE A 13 56.98 -56.42 1.77
N ILE A 14 55.97 -55.64 2.17
CA ILE A 14 55.53 -54.44 1.43
C ILE A 14 56.70 -53.46 1.31
N GLU A 15 57.41 -53.18 2.40
CA GLU A 15 58.57 -52.26 2.41
C GLU A 15 59.74 -52.75 1.53
N SER A 16 59.93 -54.07 1.40
CA SER A 16 61.06 -54.65 0.67
C SER A 16 60.92 -54.61 -0.87
N ASN A 17 59.70 -54.81 -1.39
CA ASN A 17 59.42 -54.75 -2.84
C ASN A 17 57.95 -54.41 -3.08
N LEU A 18 57.70 -53.10 -3.14
CA LEU A 18 56.39 -52.49 -3.20
C LEU A 18 55.56 -52.96 -4.40
N GLY A 19 56.17 -53.08 -5.58
CA GLY A 19 55.43 -53.42 -6.81
C GLY A 19 54.99 -54.89 -6.93
N ALA A 20 55.70 -55.80 -6.26
CA ALA A 20 55.43 -57.24 -6.35
C ALA A 20 54.49 -57.74 -5.25
N TRP A 21 54.69 -57.28 -4.00
CA TRP A 21 53.97 -57.82 -2.85
C TRP A 21 52.66 -57.10 -2.55
N ALA A 22 52.58 -55.79 -2.77
CA ALA A 22 51.39 -55.01 -2.42
C ALA A 22 50.11 -55.48 -3.15
N PRO A 23 50.12 -55.83 -4.46
CA PRO A 23 48.91 -56.36 -5.12
C PRO A 23 48.45 -57.72 -4.57
N ILE A 24 49.40 -58.60 -4.23
CA ILE A 24 49.12 -59.95 -3.73
C ILE A 24 48.55 -59.88 -2.30
N ILE A 25 49.21 -59.10 -1.42
CA ILE A 25 48.80 -58.95 -0.03
C ILE A 25 47.46 -58.20 0.05
N SER A 26 47.25 -57.17 -0.79
CA SER A 26 45.98 -56.44 -0.87
C SER A 26 44.85 -57.35 -1.34
N SER A 27 45.05 -58.13 -2.41
CA SER A 27 44.04 -59.06 -2.93
C SER A 27 43.63 -60.11 -1.88
N TRP A 28 44.63 -60.75 -1.25
CA TRP A 28 44.38 -61.72 -0.17
C TRP A 28 43.64 -61.09 1.01
N SER A 29 44.04 -59.89 1.44
CA SER A 29 43.42 -59.20 2.57
C SER A 29 41.97 -58.83 2.28
N LEU A 30 41.68 -58.34 1.07
CA LEU A 30 40.34 -57.97 0.62
C LEU A 30 39.42 -59.18 0.51
N GLU A 31 39.88 -60.26 -0.12
CA GLU A 31 39.11 -61.52 -0.23
C GLU A 31 38.82 -62.10 1.16
N LEU A 32 39.81 -62.12 2.06
CA LEU A 32 39.62 -62.62 3.42
C LEU A 32 38.63 -61.75 4.20
N LEU A 33 38.72 -60.42 4.08
CA LEU A 33 37.74 -59.49 4.64
C LEU A 33 36.33 -59.78 4.09
N GLY A 34 36.18 -60.00 2.79
CA GLY A 34 34.90 -60.35 2.15
C GLY A 34 34.29 -61.66 2.69
N HIS A 35 35.13 -62.67 2.89
CA HIS A 35 34.70 -63.94 3.48
C HIS A 35 34.29 -63.79 4.94
N LEU A 36 35.07 -63.04 5.74
CA LEU A 36 34.78 -62.82 7.15
C LEU A 36 33.48 -62.02 7.33
N THR A 37 33.33 -60.90 6.62
CA THR A 37 32.14 -60.06 6.73
C THR A 37 30.89 -60.80 6.30
N ARG A 38 30.94 -61.56 5.19
CA ARG A 38 29.81 -62.39 4.74
C ARG A 38 29.46 -63.54 5.69
N LYS A 39 30.46 -64.25 6.21
CA LYS A 39 30.24 -65.44 7.08
C LYS A 39 29.60 -65.07 8.42
N TYR A 40 29.87 -63.87 8.91
CA TYR A 40 29.43 -63.41 10.23
C TYR A 40 28.31 -62.36 10.17
N ALA A 41 27.89 -61.93 8.98
CA ALA A 41 26.84 -60.95 8.75
C ALA A 41 25.47 -61.31 9.37
N ASP A 42 25.05 -62.57 9.28
CA ASP A 42 23.73 -63.03 9.75
C ASP A 42 23.72 -63.50 11.23
N ARG A 43 24.85 -63.40 11.93
CA ARG A 43 24.90 -63.76 13.36
C ARG A 43 24.38 -62.59 14.19
N ARG A 44 23.63 -62.89 15.27
CA ARG A 44 22.89 -61.99 16.19
C ARG A 44 23.65 -60.77 16.80
N ILE A 45 24.87 -60.49 16.35
CA ILE A 45 25.74 -59.38 16.75
C ILE A 45 25.47 -58.13 15.89
N VAL A 46 25.03 -58.31 14.63
CA VAL A 46 24.62 -57.21 13.75
C VAL A 46 23.10 -57.10 13.79
N HIS A 47 22.56 -56.02 14.36
CA HIS A 47 21.12 -55.76 14.29
C HIS A 47 20.75 -55.50 12.82
N TYR A 48 19.68 -56.13 12.32
CA TYR A 48 19.22 -56.02 10.92
C TYR A 48 18.92 -54.59 10.44
N SER A 49 18.97 -53.58 11.33
CA SER A 49 18.72 -52.17 11.04
C SER A 49 19.91 -51.24 11.27
N SER A 50 21.13 -51.76 11.47
CA SER A 50 22.31 -50.92 11.74
C SER A 50 22.75 -50.12 10.51
N SER A 51 22.97 -48.82 10.69
CA SER A 51 23.45 -47.94 9.63
C SER A 51 24.91 -48.26 9.24
N LEU A 52 25.34 -47.94 8.01
CA LEU A 52 26.71 -48.21 7.54
C LEU A 52 27.81 -47.69 8.49
N PRO A 53 27.69 -46.49 9.11
CA PRO A 53 28.64 -46.01 10.12
C PRO A 53 28.74 -46.91 11.37
N GLU A 54 27.62 -47.46 11.85
CA GLU A 54 27.59 -48.37 13.00
C GLU A 54 28.27 -49.70 12.68
N VAL A 55 28.02 -50.23 11.47
CA VAL A 55 28.66 -51.45 10.98
C VAL A 55 30.17 -51.25 10.84
N LEU A 56 30.60 -50.11 10.29
CA LEU A 56 32.02 -49.76 10.18
C LEU A 56 32.68 -49.69 11.56
N GLN A 57 32.07 -49.00 12.53
CA GLN A 57 32.62 -48.87 13.88
C GLN A 57 32.77 -50.24 14.57
N MET A 58 31.79 -51.12 14.38
CA MET A 58 31.80 -52.47 14.94
C MET A 58 32.95 -53.32 14.39
N TRP A 59 33.14 -53.33 13.07
CA TRP A 59 34.21 -54.11 12.45
C TRP A 59 35.60 -53.54 12.71
N MET A 60 35.73 -52.21 12.82
CA MET A 60 36.98 -51.56 13.19
C MET A 60 37.38 -51.81 14.66
N ALA A 61 36.43 -52.16 15.53
CA ALA A 61 36.70 -52.55 16.91
C ALA A 61 37.27 -53.98 17.04
N CYS A 62 37.18 -54.79 15.98
CA CYS A 62 37.70 -56.16 15.96
C CYS A 62 39.17 -56.14 15.44
N PRO A 63 40.17 -56.55 16.27
CA PRO A 63 41.59 -56.45 15.90
C PRO A 63 41.99 -57.16 14.61
N PRO A 64 41.54 -58.41 14.31
CA PRO A 64 41.86 -59.08 13.05
C PRO A 64 41.41 -58.31 11.79
N THR A 65 40.18 -57.78 11.78
CA THR A 65 39.65 -57.03 10.63
C THR A 65 40.29 -55.66 10.50
N ARG A 66 40.64 -55.02 11.62
CA ARG A 66 41.43 -53.79 11.63
C ARG A 66 42.82 -54.00 11.04
N THR A 67 43.55 -55.04 11.46
CA THR A 67 44.87 -55.37 10.91
C THR A 67 44.83 -55.63 9.40
N LEU A 68 43.83 -56.37 8.91
CA LEU A 68 43.67 -56.62 7.46
C LEU A 68 43.38 -55.34 6.68
N ILE A 69 42.58 -54.44 7.24
CA ILE A 69 42.31 -53.13 6.64
C ILE A 69 43.55 -52.24 6.67
N ASP A 70 44.30 -52.21 7.76
CA ASP A 70 45.52 -51.40 7.88
C ASP A 70 46.57 -51.85 6.85
N LEU A 71 46.75 -53.17 6.66
CA LEU A 71 47.61 -53.74 5.61
C LEU A 71 47.13 -53.40 4.21
N THR A 72 45.80 -53.41 3.98
CA THR A 72 45.20 -53.04 2.69
C THR A 72 45.41 -51.57 2.39
N THR A 73 45.18 -50.69 3.38
CA THR A 73 45.40 -49.24 3.27
C THR A 73 46.87 -48.92 3.04
N GLN A 74 47.79 -49.62 3.71
CA GLN A 74 49.22 -49.49 3.49
C GLN A 74 49.59 -49.88 2.05
N CYS A 75 49.11 -51.02 1.55
CA CYS A 75 49.30 -51.43 0.15
C CYS A 75 48.78 -50.37 -0.83
N LEU A 76 47.56 -49.87 -0.65
CA LEU A 76 46.98 -48.86 -1.54
C LEU A 76 47.73 -47.52 -1.49
N SER A 77 48.15 -47.06 -0.31
CA SER A 77 48.90 -45.80 -0.17
C SER A 77 50.20 -45.81 -0.96
N THR A 78 50.84 -46.98 -1.05
CA THR A 78 52.11 -47.14 -1.77
C THR A 78 51.95 -47.31 -3.28
N LEU A 79 50.78 -47.75 -3.74
CA LEU A 79 50.52 -48.05 -5.16
C LEU A 79 49.77 -46.94 -5.90
N ILE A 80 49.24 -45.94 -5.18
CA ILE A 80 48.33 -44.94 -5.74
C ILE A 80 48.96 -44.08 -6.85
N ASP A 81 50.27 -43.84 -6.78
CA ASP A 81 51.01 -43.02 -7.75
C ASP A 81 51.58 -43.81 -8.94
N THR A 82 51.69 -45.15 -8.82
CA THR A 82 52.33 -46.01 -9.85
C THR A 82 51.36 -46.90 -10.63
N SER A 83 50.41 -47.56 -9.96
CA SER A 83 49.41 -48.44 -10.62
C SER A 83 48.27 -48.81 -9.65
N PRO A 84 47.35 -47.89 -9.33
CA PRO A 84 46.24 -48.14 -8.40
C PRO A 84 45.23 -49.19 -8.89
N ASP A 85 45.18 -49.45 -10.20
CA ASP A 85 44.08 -50.17 -10.85
C ASP A 85 43.91 -51.59 -10.33
N LYS A 86 44.99 -52.38 -10.18
CA LYS A 86 44.87 -53.79 -9.78
C LYS A 86 44.26 -53.97 -8.38
N CYS A 87 44.67 -53.17 -7.41
CA CYS A 87 44.17 -53.30 -6.03
C CYS A 87 42.73 -52.79 -5.89
N ILE A 88 42.39 -51.74 -6.65
CA ILE A 88 41.04 -51.16 -6.66
C ILE A 88 40.07 -52.03 -7.46
N ASP A 89 40.51 -52.64 -8.56
CA ASP A 89 39.72 -53.61 -9.31
C ASP A 89 39.42 -54.83 -8.43
N THR A 90 40.40 -55.36 -7.67
CA THR A 90 40.14 -56.43 -6.70
C THR A 90 39.21 -55.99 -5.56
N LEU A 91 39.34 -54.76 -5.05
CA LEU A 91 38.43 -54.19 -4.05
C LEU A 91 36.99 -54.15 -4.57
N LEU A 92 36.80 -53.66 -5.80
CA LEU A 92 35.49 -53.54 -6.41
C LEU A 92 34.91 -54.90 -6.81
N GLU A 93 35.70 -55.81 -7.35
CA GLU A 93 35.28 -57.19 -7.65
C GLU A 93 34.83 -57.94 -6.38
N THR A 94 35.60 -57.79 -5.28
CA THR A 94 35.22 -58.35 -3.98
C THR A 94 33.94 -57.69 -3.46
N SER A 95 33.79 -56.37 -3.65
CA SER A 95 32.57 -55.65 -3.26
C SER A 95 31.33 -56.15 -4.01
N VAL A 96 31.43 -56.43 -5.31
CA VAL A 96 30.35 -57.00 -6.12
C VAL A 96 29.92 -58.39 -5.63
N GLN A 97 30.87 -59.19 -5.11
CA GLN A 97 30.60 -60.55 -4.61
C GLN A 97 30.03 -60.59 -3.19
N HIS A 98 30.38 -59.61 -2.34
CA HIS A 98 30.10 -59.64 -0.89
C HIS A 98 29.23 -58.48 -0.36
N SER A 99 28.81 -57.54 -1.21
CA SER A 99 27.81 -56.51 -0.89
C SER A 99 26.46 -57.13 -0.45
N PRO A 100 25.74 -56.55 0.54
CA PRO A 100 26.00 -55.26 1.21
C PRO A 100 26.95 -55.37 2.42
N HIS A 101 27.38 -56.58 2.81
CA HIS A 101 28.14 -56.80 4.05
C HIS A 101 29.60 -56.33 3.98
N PHE A 102 30.09 -56.06 2.78
CA PHE A 102 31.44 -55.54 2.52
C PHE A 102 31.48 -54.02 2.29
N ASP A 103 30.32 -53.34 2.21
CA ASP A 103 30.22 -51.91 1.89
C ASP A 103 31.02 -51.02 2.84
N TRP A 104 31.14 -51.42 4.11
CA TRP A 104 31.89 -50.69 5.12
C TRP A 104 33.40 -50.68 4.85
N VAL A 105 33.94 -51.74 4.23
CA VAL A 105 35.36 -51.82 3.82
C VAL A 105 35.62 -50.82 2.70
N VAL A 106 34.72 -50.78 1.72
CA VAL A 106 34.80 -49.81 0.61
C VAL A 106 34.64 -48.38 1.12
N ALA A 107 33.72 -48.14 2.06
CA ALA A 107 33.53 -46.82 2.68
C ALA A 107 34.74 -46.37 3.52
N HIS A 108 35.38 -47.27 4.26
CA HIS A 108 36.59 -46.97 5.02
C HIS A 108 37.78 -46.66 4.13
N ILE A 109 38.07 -47.54 3.15
CA ILE A 109 39.15 -47.32 2.17
C ILE A 109 38.88 -46.06 1.34
N GLY A 110 37.61 -45.80 0.99
CA GLY A 110 37.18 -44.58 0.33
C GLY A 110 37.36 -43.31 1.17
N SER A 111 37.44 -43.42 2.50
CA SER A 111 37.81 -42.27 3.35
C SER A 111 39.32 -41.99 3.33
N CYS A 112 40.14 -43.02 3.10
CA CYS A 112 41.59 -42.88 2.92
C CYS A 112 41.96 -42.41 1.50
N PHE A 113 41.22 -42.84 0.48
CA PHE A 113 41.49 -42.56 -0.94
C PHE A 113 40.22 -42.09 -1.69
N PRO A 114 39.66 -40.92 -1.34
CA PRO A 114 38.32 -40.50 -1.77
C PRO A 114 38.20 -40.35 -3.29
N HIS A 115 39.13 -39.64 -3.94
CA HIS A 115 39.05 -39.39 -5.37
C HIS A 115 38.98 -40.69 -6.20
N THR A 116 39.86 -41.64 -5.90
CA THR A 116 40.01 -42.88 -6.69
C THR A 116 38.86 -43.85 -6.42
N VAL A 117 38.41 -43.98 -5.16
CA VAL A 117 37.32 -44.90 -4.83
C VAL A 117 35.97 -44.34 -5.29
N ILE A 118 35.68 -43.05 -5.10
CA ILE A 118 34.40 -42.44 -5.50
C ILE A 118 34.19 -42.57 -7.02
N THR A 119 35.19 -42.24 -7.83
CA THR A 119 35.11 -42.31 -9.30
C THR A 119 34.89 -43.75 -9.78
N ARG A 120 35.59 -44.72 -9.18
CA ARG A 120 35.49 -46.14 -9.53
C ARG A 120 34.19 -46.79 -9.04
N VAL A 121 33.69 -46.42 -7.86
CA VAL A 121 32.38 -46.86 -7.35
C VAL A 121 31.24 -46.36 -8.25
N LEU A 122 31.30 -45.10 -8.69
CA LEU A 122 30.32 -44.54 -9.63
C LEU A 122 30.39 -45.22 -11.00
N ALA A 123 31.60 -45.46 -11.54
CA ALA A 123 31.78 -46.16 -12.81
C ALA A 123 31.28 -47.62 -12.75
N CYS A 124 31.56 -48.34 -11.65
CA CYS A 124 31.05 -49.69 -11.42
C CYS A 124 29.52 -49.70 -11.31
N GLY A 125 28.95 -48.74 -10.57
CA GLY A 125 27.49 -48.57 -10.46
C GLY A 125 26.82 -48.26 -11.79
N LEU A 126 27.44 -47.44 -12.64
CA LEU A 126 26.96 -47.09 -13.98
C LEU A 126 26.96 -48.31 -14.91
N LYS A 127 28.04 -49.09 -14.91
CA LYS A 127 28.16 -50.32 -15.69
C LYS A 127 27.06 -51.32 -15.30
N ASP A 128 26.86 -51.53 -14.00
CA ASP A 128 25.82 -52.41 -13.48
C ASP A 128 24.40 -51.90 -13.82
N PHE A 129 24.18 -50.58 -13.81
CA PHE A 129 22.90 -49.97 -14.20
C PHE A 129 22.55 -50.24 -15.67
N VAL A 130 23.55 -50.22 -16.57
CA VAL A 130 23.35 -50.50 -18.01
C VAL A 130 23.09 -51.99 -18.26
N SER A 131 23.72 -52.90 -17.51
CA SER A 131 23.57 -54.35 -17.69
C SER A 131 22.24 -54.92 -17.18
N HIS A 132 21.43 -54.15 -16.47
CA HIS A 132 20.27 -54.65 -15.73
C HIS A 132 19.02 -55.00 -16.58
N GLU A 133 19.02 -54.71 -17.89
CA GLU A 133 17.95 -55.09 -18.84
C GLU A 133 18.31 -56.24 -19.81
N ASP A 134 19.57 -56.67 -19.89
CA ASP A 134 19.99 -57.68 -20.88
C ASP A 134 19.67 -59.15 -20.43
N GLU A 135 18.99 -59.37 -19.29
CA GLU A 135 18.53 -60.72 -18.85
C GLU A 135 16.99 -60.90 -18.91
N PRO A 136 16.44 -61.65 -19.87
CA PRO A 136 14.99 -61.88 -20.02
C PRO A 136 14.34 -62.91 -19.08
N GLU A 137 14.98 -63.38 -18.00
CA GLU A 137 14.47 -64.51 -17.17
C GLU A 137 14.56 -64.29 -15.65
N ALA A 138 14.13 -63.14 -15.13
CA ALA A 138 14.14 -62.86 -13.69
C ALA A 138 12.75 -62.82 -13.02
N VAL A 139 11.78 -63.62 -13.48
CA VAL A 139 10.42 -63.68 -12.87
C VAL A 139 10.29 -64.74 -11.75
N LEU A 140 11.31 -65.56 -11.48
CA LEU A 140 11.18 -66.69 -10.51
C LEU A 140 12.22 -66.76 -9.38
N ARG A 141 12.87 -65.65 -9.01
CA ARG A 141 13.69 -65.60 -7.77
C ARG A 141 13.38 -64.36 -6.94
N LEU A 142 12.18 -64.31 -6.37
CA LEU A 142 11.93 -63.49 -5.18
C LEU A 142 12.62 -64.15 -3.99
N GLU A 143 13.77 -63.62 -3.59
CA GLU A 143 14.26 -63.47 -2.21
C GLU A 143 15.80 -63.36 -2.22
N LYS A 144 16.33 -62.22 -1.75
CA LYS A 144 17.75 -61.89 -1.49
C LYS A 144 18.67 -61.46 -2.64
N LYS A 145 18.26 -60.51 -3.49
CA LYS A 145 19.21 -59.56 -4.09
C LYS A 145 18.82 -58.14 -3.69
N VAL A 146 19.48 -57.59 -2.68
CA VAL A 146 19.44 -56.15 -2.42
C VAL A 146 19.97 -55.46 -3.69
N PRO A 147 19.28 -54.47 -4.27
CA PRO A 147 19.76 -53.80 -5.47
C PRO A 147 21.11 -53.16 -5.15
N LYS A 148 22.16 -53.53 -5.89
CA LYS A 148 23.54 -53.04 -5.71
C LYS A 148 23.64 -51.51 -5.68
N LEU A 149 22.66 -50.82 -6.26
CA LEU A 149 22.53 -49.37 -6.21
C LEU A 149 22.37 -48.83 -4.78
N ALA A 150 21.70 -49.56 -3.88
CA ALA A 150 21.58 -49.19 -2.46
C ALA A 150 22.93 -49.22 -1.73
N SER A 151 23.83 -50.14 -2.12
CA SER A 151 25.22 -50.21 -1.62
C SER A 151 26.02 -49.00 -2.10
N VAL A 152 25.97 -48.67 -3.40
CA VAL A 152 26.58 -47.45 -3.97
C VAL A 152 26.11 -46.19 -3.23
N VAL A 153 24.81 -46.05 -3.01
CA VAL A 153 24.21 -44.92 -2.30
C VAL A 153 24.64 -44.88 -0.83
N GLY A 154 24.70 -46.04 -0.16
CA GLY A 154 25.16 -46.15 1.23
C GLY A 154 26.62 -45.73 1.40
N ILE A 155 27.50 -46.22 0.52
CA ILE A 155 28.93 -45.89 0.50
C ILE A 155 29.13 -44.40 0.24
N LEU A 156 28.51 -43.86 -0.81
CA LEU A 156 28.62 -42.44 -1.15
C LEU A 156 27.98 -41.55 -0.08
N GLY A 157 26.89 -42.00 0.55
CA GLY A 157 26.25 -41.30 1.67
C GLY A 157 27.17 -41.17 2.89
N HIS A 158 27.96 -42.20 3.20
CA HIS A 158 28.98 -42.14 4.25
C HIS A 158 30.13 -41.17 3.89
N LEU A 159 30.61 -41.23 2.64
CA LEU A 159 31.70 -40.36 2.16
C LEU A 159 31.27 -38.90 1.97
N ALA A 160 29.97 -38.64 1.84
CA ALA A 160 29.43 -37.30 1.57
C ALA A 160 29.69 -36.29 2.69
N GLY A 161 29.94 -36.71 3.93
CA GLY A 161 30.33 -35.82 5.02
C GLY A 161 31.73 -35.23 4.82
N PRO A 162 32.80 -36.01 4.99
CA PRO A 162 34.18 -35.52 4.94
C PRO A 162 34.70 -35.24 3.51
N HIS A 163 34.14 -35.88 2.48
CA HIS A 163 34.68 -35.85 1.11
C HIS A 163 33.68 -35.32 0.07
N ALA A 164 32.77 -34.43 0.47
CA ALA A 164 31.76 -33.85 -0.40
C ALA A 164 32.34 -33.21 -1.69
N ALA A 165 33.54 -32.63 -1.61
CA ALA A 165 34.21 -31.99 -2.76
C ALA A 165 34.70 -32.99 -3.81
N ASP A 166 35.16 -34.17 -3.40
CA ASP A 166 35.56 -35.25 -4.30
C ASP A 166 34.34 -35.85 -4.99
N ILE A 167 33.24 -36.05 -4.26
CA ILE A 167 31.95 -36.49 -4.83
C ILE A 167 31.47 -35.50 -5.89
N ARG A 168 31.45 -34.20 -5.57
CA ARG A 168 31.03 -33.17 -6.53
C ARG A 168 31.89 -33.16 -7.80
N ARG A 169 33.22 -33.25 -7.66
CA ARG A 169 34.13 -33.35 -8.82
C ARG A 169 33.87 -34.59 -9.67
N ALA A 170 33.70 -35.76 -9.06
CA ALA A 170 33.43 -37.00 -9.77
C ALA A 170 32.08 -36.98 -10.50
N LEU A 171 31.03 -36.44 -9.88
CA LEU A 171 29.72 -36.27 -10.50
C LEU A 171 29.77 -35.36 -11.73
N VAL A 172 30.50 -34.23 -11.64
CA VAL A 172 30.69 -33.31 -12.77
C VAL A 172 31.48 -33.97 -13.90
N ALA A 173 32.56 -34.68 -13.58
CA ALA A 173 33.37 -35.39 -14.58
C ALA A 173 32.52 -36.41 -15.37
N LEU A 174 31.75 -37.25 -14.67
CA LEU A 174 30.83 -38.20 -15.31
C LEU A 174 29.78 -37.51 -16.16
N MET A 175 29.17 -36.43 -15.65
CA MET A 175 28.20 -35.67 -16.43
C MET A 175 28.83 -35.07 -17.70
N GLN A 176 30.07 -34.58 -17.64
CA GLN A 176 30.78 -34.05 -18.81
C GLN A 176 31.11 -35.13 -19.84
N GLU A 177 31.45 -36.35 -19.39
CA GLU A 177 31.68 -37.50 -20.28
C GLU A 177 30.41 -37.87 -21.09
N SER A 178 29.22 -37.63 -20.54
CA SER A 178 27.95 -37.86 -21.26
C SER A 178 27.77 -36.92 -22.48
N PHE A 179 28.45 -35.78 -22.48
CA PHE A 179 28.39 -34.77 -23.54
C PHE A 179 29.48 -34.94 -24.61
N ALA A 180 30.22 -36.06 -24.61
CA ALA A 180 31.20 -36.39 -25.65
C ALA A 180 30.55 -36.45 -27.05
N ALA A 181 31.34 -36.18 -28.10
CA ALA A 181 30.83 -36.14 -29.49
C ALA A 181 30.20 -37.48 -29.92
N ASN A 182 30.81 -38.60 -29.51
CA ASN A 182 30.35 -39.97 -29.75
C ASN A 182 30.31 -40.73 -28.42
N PRO A 183 29.23 -40.61 -27.63
CA PRO A 183 29.16 -41.23 -26.32
C PRO A 183 28.94 -42.75 -26.44
N THR A 184 29.63 -43.51 -25.60
CA THR A 184 29.38 -44.96 -25.42
C THR A 184 28.00 -45.19 -24.78
N ARG A 185 27.50 -46.44 -24.79
CA ARG A 185 26.22 -46.80 -24.12
C ARG A 185 26.24 -46.43 -22.63
N GLU A 186 27.39 -46.59 -21.96
CA GLU A 186 27.60 -46.20 -20.55
C GLU A 186 27.56 -44.67 -20.36
N GLN A 187 28.25 -43.92 -21.24
CA GLN A 187 28.22 -42.45 -21.21
C GLN A 187 26.82 -41.90 -21.49
N LEU A 188 26.05 -42.53 -22.38
CA LEU A 188 24.64 -42.18 -22.62
C LEU A 188 23.77 -42.42 -21.38
N ALA A 189 24.03 -43.48 -20.62
CA ALA A 189 23.26 -43.84 -19.42
C ALA A 189 23.60 -43.00 -18.18
N THR A 190 24.61 -42.13 -18.26
CA THR A 190 25.12 -41.40 -17.09
C THR A 190 24.07 -40.47 -16.46
N ILE A 191 23.35 -39.66 -17.25
CA ILE A 191 22.34 -38.74 -16.70
C ILE A 191 21.17 -39.49 -16.04
N PRO A 192 20.54 -40.50 -16.68
CA PRO A 192 19.54 -41.35 -16.02
C PRO A 192 20.06 -42.03 -14.74
N PHE A 193 21.29 -42.55 -14.76
CA PHE A 193 21.93 -43.15 -13.59
C PHE A 193 22.09 -42.15 -12.43
N LEU A 194 22.56 -40.93 -12.71
CA LEU A 194 22.72 -39.88 -11.71
C LEU A 194 21.38 -39.45 -11.09
N LEU A 195 20.33 -39.32 -11.90
CA LEU A 195 18.99 -39.00 -11.40
C LEU A 195 18.41 -40.14 -10.54
N GLN A 196 18.68 -41.39 -10.89
CA GLN A 196 18.29 -42.54 -10.07
C GLN A 196 19.08 -42.61 -8.75
N LEU A 197 20.37 -42.24 -8.74
CA LEU A 197 21.13 -42.10 -7.49
C LEU A 197 20.57 -40.98 -6.60
N ALA A 198 20.17 -39.86 -7.22
CA ALA A 198 19.58 -38.74 -6.52
C ALA A 198 18.25 -39.11 -5.82
N SER A 199 17.45 -40.01 -6.41
CA SER A 199 16.16 -40.44 -5.81
C SER A 199 16.32 -41.31 -4.57
N MET A 200 17.51 -41.87 -4.36
CA MET A 200 17.83 -42.75 -3.24
C MET A 200 18.59 -42.05 -2.12
N SER A 201 19.11 -40.83 -2.32
CA SER A 201 19.85 -40.07 -1.29
C SER A 201 19.73 -38.56 -1.45
N GLU A 202 19.24 -37.91 -0.40
CA GLU A 202 19.11 -36.45 -0.30
C GLU A 202 20.47 -35.71 -0.39
N HIS A 203 21.53 -36.31 0.16
CA HIS A 203 22.89 -35.75 0.09
C HIS A 203 23.40 -35.71 -1.35
N LEU A 204 23.13 -36.77 -2.12
CA LEU A 204 23.48 -36.85 -3.52
C LEU A 204 22.61 -35.94 -4.38
N LEU A 205 21.30 -35.87 -4.11
CA LEU A 205 20.41 -34.91 -4.75
C LEU A 205 20.90 -33.47 -4.60
N THR A 206 21.26 -33.07 -3.36
CA THR A 206 21.78 -31.72 -3.08
C THR A 206 23.09 -31.47 -3.82
N ALA A 207 24.01 -32.44 -3.83
CA ALA A 207 25.26 -32.35 -4.57
C ALA A 207 25.03 -32.20 -6.08
N ILE A 208 24.16 -33.02 -6.66
CA ILE A 208 23.83 -33.01 -8.09
C ILE A 208 23.17 -31.67 -8.48
N VAL A 209 22.16 -31.19 -7.75
CA VAL A 209 21.48 -29.92 -8.04
C VAL A 209 22.47 -28.74 -7.96
N SER A 210 23.32 -28.73 -6.92
CA SER A 210 24.29 -27.64 -6.71
C SER A 210 25.34 -27.56 -7.84
N GLU A 211 25.86 -28.69 -8.30
CA GLU A 211 26.88 -28.73 -9.34
C GLU A 211 26.27 -28.61 -10.74
N PHE A 212 25.07 -29.13 -10.97
CA PHE A 212 24.34 -28.92 -12.23
C PHE A 212 24.15 -27.42 -12.51
N THR A 213 23.79 -26.64 -11.48
CA THR A 213 23.67 -25.17 -11.56
C THR A 213 24.99 -24.48 -11.95
N ARG A 214 26.14 -25.07 -11.59
CA ARG A 214 27.47 -24.51 -11.90
C ARG A 214 27.96 -24.86 -13.31
N VAL A 215 27.59 -26.04 -13.80
CA VAL A 215 28.02 -26.54 -15.12
C VAL A 215 27.06 -26.08 -16.23
N LEU A 216 25.89 -25.56 -15.87
CA LEU A 216 24.88 -25.07 -16.81
C LEU A 216 25.43 -23.97 -17.73
N SER A 217 25.40 -24.24 -19.02
CA SER A 217 25.72 -23.32 -20.11
C SER A 217 24.77 -23.56 -21.30
N ALA A 218 24.70 -22.60 -22.22
CA ALA A 218 23.91 -22.76 -23.44
C ALA A 218 24.30 -24.02 -24.24
N ASP A 219 25.60 -24.32 -24.31
CA ASP A 219 26.13 -25.50 -24.99
C ASP A 219 25.70 -26.81 -24.31
N THR A 220 25.81 -26.91 -22.99
CA THR A 220 25.38 -28.11 -22.25
C THR A 220 23.87 -28.35 -22.37
N LEU A 221 23.06 -27.29 -22.36
CA LEU A 221 21.59 -27.39 -22.50
C LEU A 221 21.19 -27.86 -23.90
N ASN A 222 21.83 -27.30 -24.93
CA ASN A 222 21.60 -27.73 -26.30
C ASN A 222 22.03 -29.19 -26.50
N LYS A 223 23.19 -29.59 -25.96
CA LYS A 223 23.65 -30.99 -26.01
C LYS A 223 22.68 -31.93 -25.28
N LEU A 224 22.16 -31.55 -24.11
CA LEU A 224 21.17 -32.33 -23.37
C LEU A 224 19.88 -32.55 -24.19
N SER A 225 19.42 -31.55 -24.93
CA SER A 225 18.26 -31.70 -25.83
C SER A 225 18.50 -32.75 -26.92
N THR A 226 19.74 -32.88 -27.41
CA THR A 226 20.09 -33.90 -28.41
C THR A 226 20.27 -35.30 -27.82
N LEU A 227 20.67 -35.41 -26.54
CA LEU A 227 20.86 -36.68 -25.85
C LEU A 227 19.54 -37.40 -25.61
N MET A 228 18.45 -36.66 -25.37
CA MET A 228 17.12 -37.24 -25.11
C MET A 228 16.65 -38.14 -26.26
N ALA A 229 16.81 -37.71 -27.52
CA ALA A 229 16.48 -38.53 -28.69
C ALA A 229 17.41 -39.76 -28.84
N LYS A 230 18.66 -39.66 -28.36
CA LYS A 230 19.61 -40.79 -28.37
C LYS A 230 19.31 -41.82 -27.29
N TRP A 231 18.73 -41.41 -26.15
CA TRP A 231 18.31 -42.31 -25.09
C TRP A 231 17.20 -43.26 -25.52
N GLU A 232 16.20 -42.74 -26.23
CA GLU A 232 15.08 -43.53 -26.75
C GLU A 232 15.54 -44.53 -27.81
N SER A 233 16.44 -44.11 -28.72
CA SER A 233 16.96 -44.99 -29.77
C SER A 233 17.90 -46.07 -29.23
N ALA A 234 18.67 -45.77 -28.19
CA ALA A 234 19.60 -46.70 -27.55
C ALA A 234 18.96 -47.58 -26.44
N LYS A 235 17.65 -47.43 -26.18
CA LYS A 235 16.89 -48.16 -25.13
C LYS A 235 17.61 -48.14 -23.78
N ILE A 236 18.01 -46.96 -23.33
CA ILE A 236 18.69 -46.82 -22.03
C ILE A 236 17.67 -47.06 -20.89
N PRO A 237 18.03 -47.79 -19.82
CA PRO A 237 17.14 -48.05 -18.68
C PRO A 237 16.64 -46.77 -18.00
N GLY A 238 15.39 -46.75 -17.55
CA GLY A 238 14.81 -45.63 -16.77
C GLY A 238 14.47 -44.36 -17.56
N THR A 239 14.54 -44.40 -18.88
CA THR A 239 14.32 -43.22 -19.75
C THR A 239 12.86 -42.81 -19.93
N ARG A 240 11.92 -43.77 -19.89
CA ARG A 240 10.48 -43.51 -20.09
C ARG A 240 9.86 -42.66 -18.98
N ASP A 241 10.30 -42.86 -17.75
CA ASP A 241 9.82 -42.15 -16.56
C ASP A 241 10.79 -41.05 -16.11
N LEU A 242 11.74 -40.66 -16.96
CA LEU A 242 12.80 -39.73 -16.57
C LEU A 242 12.24 -38.33 -16.23
N LEU A 243 11.22 -37.89 -16.98
CA LEU A 243 10.55 -36.62 -16.72
C LEU A 243 9.83 -36.64 -15.37
N SER A 244 9.07 -37.70 -15.07
CA SER A 244 8.36 -37.83 -13.79
C SER A 244 9.33 -37.95 -12.63
N LEU A 245 10.41 -38.72 -12.78
CA LEU A 245 11.50 -38.79 -11.80
C LEU A 245 12.12 -37.41 -11.55
N THR A 246 12.45 -36.66 -12.61
CA THR A 246 13.03 -35.31 -12.49
C THR A 246 12.08 -34.37 -11.76
N VAL A 247 10.79 -34.40 -12.07
CA VAL A 247 9.75 -33.61 -11.39
C VAL A 247 9.71 -33.97 -9.90
N ILE A 248 9.68 -35.26 -9.54
CA ILE A 248 9.67 -35.72 -8.15
C ILE A 248 10.91 -35.25 -7.40
N LEU A 249 12.10 -35.36 -8.01
CA LEU A 249 13.37 -34.92 -7.43
C LEU A 249 13.40 -33.40 -7.18
N ILE A 250 12.87 -32.61 -8.12
CA ILE A 250 12.75 -31.16 -7.94
C ILE A 250 11.81 -30.85 -6.77
N VAL A 251 10.66 -31.52 -6.66
CA VAL A 251 9.72 -31.33 -5.54
C VAL A 251 10.31 -31.79 -4.19
N GLN A 252 11.18 -32.80 -4.22
CA GLN A 252 11.93 -33.29 -3.06
C GLN A 252 13.18 -32.47 -2.72
N SER A 253 13.60 -31.54 -3.60
CA SER A 253 14.74 -30.67 -3.32
C SER A 253 14.40 -29.68 -2.20
N GLY A 254 14.80 -30.03 -0.98
CA GLY A 254 14.68 -29.18 0.21
C GLY A 254 15.86 -28.22 0.39
N SER A 255 16.84 -28.25 -0.53
CA SER A 255 18.01 -27.40 -0.44
C SER A 255 17.58 -25.93 -0.46
N GLY A 256 17.96 -25.17 0.56
CA GLY A 256 17.64 -23.74 0.63
C GLY A 256 18.26 -22.90 -0.50
N ASP A 257 19.00 -23.46 -1.46
CA ASP A 257 19.53 -22.76 -2.62
C ASP A 257 18.57 -22.89 -3.83
N LEU A 258 17.86 -21.80 -4.13
CA LEU A 258 16.87 -21.77 -5.22
C LEU A 258 17.45 -21.25 -6.54
N ARG A 259 18.78 -21.12 -6.66
CA ARG A 259 19.44 -20.62 -7.90
C ARG A 259 19.10 -21.48 -9.12
N PHE A 260 19.08 -22.79 -8.96
CA PHE A 260 18.65 -23.74 -9.98
C PHE A 260 17.24 -23.42 -10.51
N LEU A 261 16.29 -23.25 -9.59
CA LEU A 261 14.91 -22.94 -9.94
C LEU A 261 14.79 -21.57 -10.63
N SER A 262 15.52 -20.55 -10.15
CA SER A 262 15.57 -19.25 -10.81
C SER A 262 16.08 -19.36 -12.24
N GLN A 263 17.16 -20.11 -12.48
CA GLN A 263 17.74 -20.29 -13.81
C GLN A 263 16.78 -21.02 -14.77
N ILE A 264 16.09 -22.08 -14.33
CA ILE A 264 15.08 -22.75 -15.16
C ILE A 264 13.94 -21.78 -15.51
N LEU A 265 13.50 -20.98 -14.53
CA LEU A 265 12.46 -19.98 -14.73
C LEU A 265 12.90 -18.87 -15.70
N ASP A 266 14.17 -18.43 -15.66
CA ASP A 266 14.77 -17.49 -16.60
C ASP A 266 14.84 -18.08 -18.02
N ILE A 267 15.23 -19.36 -18.15
CA ILE A 267 15.32 -20.08 -19.43
C ILE A 267 13.94 -20.25 -20.07
N ALA A 268 12.95 -20.73 -19.31
CA ALA A 268 11.57 -20.92 -19.80
C ALA A 268 10.92 -19.60 -20.24
N SER A 269 11.32 -18.49 -19.64
CA SER A 269 10.76 -17.16 -19.90
C SER A 269 11.52 -16.38 -20.97
N GLY A 270 12.66 -16.90 -21.46
CA GLY A 270 13.50 -16.20 -22.42
C GLY A 270 14.24 -14.98 -21.86
N GLU A 271 14.35 -14.88 -20.53
CA GLU A 271 15.03 -13.79 -19.81
C GLU A 271 16.47 -14.18 -19.39
N SER A 272 16.91 -15.38 -19.76
CA SER A 272 18.24 -15.92 -19.43
C SER A 272 19.34 -15.27 -20.28
N GLU A 273 20.55 -15.15 -19.71
CA GLU A 273 21.76 -14.78 -20.46
C GLU A 273 22.04 -15.75 -21.62
N PHE A 274 21.54 -16.99 -21.54
CA PHE A 274 21.72 -18.02 -22.56
C PHE A 274 20.74 -17.91 -23.74
N SER A 275 19.65 -17.13 -23.61
CA SER A 275 18.54 -17.10 -24.57
C SER A 275 18.91 -16.95 -26.05
N PRO A 276 19.89 -16.13 -26.49
CA PRO A 276 20.24 -16.04 -27.92
C PRO A 276 20.95 -17.29 -28.48
N ALA A 277 21.53 -18.12 -27.62
CA ALA A 277 22.32 -19.30 -28.01
C ALA A 277 21.56 -20.62 -27.81
N LEU A 278 20.35 -20.61 -27.28
CA LEU A 278 19.55 -21.80 -26.99
C LEU A 278 18.71 -22.24 -28.19
N VAL A 279 18.62 -23.55 -28.40
CA VAL A 279 17.69 -24.16 -29.37
C VAL A 279 16.24 -24.00 -28.86
N PRO A 280 15.23 -23.73 -29.72
CA PRO A 280 13.85 -23.48 -29.29
C PRO A 280 13.20 -24.60 -28.46
N ALA A 281 13.69 -25.84 -28.59
CA ALA A 281 13.24 -26.99 -27.80
C ALA A 281 13.56 -26.83 -26.30
N VAL A 282 14.66 -26.15 -25.94
CA VAL A 282 15.13 -26.03 -24.56
C VAL A 282 14.19 -25.15 -23.71
N PRO A 283 13.84 -23.91 -24.11
CA PRO A 283 12.86 -23.10 -23.36
C PRO A 283 11.48 -23.77 -23.25
N SER A 284 11.04 -24.45 -24.31
CA SER A 284 9.76 -25.20 -24.31
C SER A 284 9.78 -26.35 -23.28
N ALA A 285 10.84 -27.16 -23.27
CA ALA A 285 11.00 -28.25 -22.30
C ALA A 285 11.11 -27.73 -20.85
N ALA A 286 11.81 -26.60 -20.64
CA ALA A 286 11.86 -25.95 -19.33
C ALA A 286 10.48 -25.49 -18.85
N GLY A 287 9.65 -24.96 -19.75
CA GLY A 287 8.24 -24.62 -19.45
C GLY A 287 7.42 -25.85 -19.04
N VAL A 288 7.46 -26.93 -19.84
CA VAL A 288 6.76 -28.19 -19.53
C VAL A 288 7.21 -28.78 -18.19
N LEU A 289 8.51 -28.73 -17.89
CA LEU A 289 9.06 -29.19 -16.61
C LEU A 289 8.50 -28.36 -15.44
N LEU A 290 8.52 -27.03 -15.55
CA LEU A 290 8.00 -26.12 -14.53
C LEU A 290 6.50 -26.31 -14.28
N ASP A 291 5.71 -26.51 -15.34
CA ASP A 291 4.27 -26.78 -15.25
C ASP A 291 4.00 -28.14 -14.59
N SER A 292 4.82 -29.15 -14.90
CA SER A 292 4.73 -30.47 -14.28
C SER A 292 5.11 -30.43 -12.79
N VAL A 293 6.11 -29.62 -12.42
CA VAL A 293 6.47 -29.37 -11.01
C VAL A 293 5.33 -28.68 -10.26
N LEU A 294 4.69 -27.67 -10.83
CA LEU A 294 3.52 -27.04 -10.22
C LEU A 294 2.37 -28.04 -10.04
N LEU A 295 2.10 -28.87 -11.05
CA LEU A 295 1.05 -29.87 -11.00
C LEU A 295 1.30 -30.90 -9.90
N GLU A 296 2.53 -31.41 -9.79
CA GLU A 296 2.92 -32.36 -8.74
C GLU A 296 2.84 -31.73 -7.34
N MET A 297 3.33 -30.49 -7.18
CA MET A 297 3.19 -29.74 -5.93
C MET A 297 1.72 -29.56 -5.56
N GLN A 298 0.88 -29.18 -6.54
CA GLN A 298 -0.55 -28.99 -6.36
C GLN A 298 -1.23 -30.28 -5.90
N GLN A 299 -0.94 -31.41 -6.55
CA GLN A 299 -1.47 -32.71 -6.16
C GLN A 299 -1.10 -33.09 -4.72
N ARG A 300 0.17 -32.89 -4.32
CA ARG A 300 0.62 -33.18 -2.95
C ARG A 300 -0.02 -32.27 -1.91
N VAL A 301 -0.17 -30.98 -2.22
CA VAL A 301 -0.85 -30.01 -1.32
C VAL A 301 -2.29 -30.43 -1.09
N PHE A 302 -3.05 -30.73 -2.15
CA PHE A 302 -4.46 -31.12 -2.03
C PHE A 302 -4.66 -32.56 -1.52
N ALA A 303 -3.66 -33.44 -1.66
CA ALA A 303 -3.65 -34.75 -1.03
C ALA A 303 -3.35 -34.69 0.49
N GLY A 304 -3.01 -33.51 1.04
CA GLY A 304 -2.75 -33.33 2.47
C GLY A 304 -1.41 -33.87 2.94
N VAL A 305 -0.41 -33.99 2.05
CA VAL A 305 0.96 -34.42 2.41
C VAL A 305 1.58 -33.40 3.36
N ALA A 306 2.03 -33.83 4.54
CA ALA A 306 2.47 -32.92 5.61
C ALA A 306 3.73 -32.09 5.27
N GLU A 307 4.69 -32.68 4.57
CA GLU A 307 5.95 -32.02 4.20
C GLU A 307 6.19 -32.10 2.71
N ILE A 308 6.33 -30.92 2.09
CA ILE A 308 6.74 -30.74 0.70
C ILE A 308 8.04 -29.93 0.73
N PRO A 309 9.22 -30.56 0.56
CA PRO A 309 10.53 -29.93 0.75
C PRO A 309 10.77 -28.69 -0.13
N LEU A 310 10.38 -28.74 -1.41
CA LEU A 310 10.49 -27.56 -2.27
C LEU A 310 9.63 -26.40 -1.76
N LEU A 311 8.41 -26.69 -1.27
CA LEU A 311 7.51 -25.67 -0.78
C LEU A 311 7.99 -25.05 0.55
N SER A 312 8.62 -25.83 1.43
CA SER A 312 9.28 -25.30 2.63
C SER A 312 10.51 -24.46 2.29
N ALA A 313 11.30 -24.86 1.30
CA ALA A 313 12.44 -24.08 0.82
C ALA A 313 11.99 -22.72 0.22
N LEU A 314 10.90 -22.72 -0.55
CA LEU A 314 10.27 -21.51 -1.07
C LEU A 314 9.73 -20.61 0.04
N GLU A 315 9.09 -21.17 1.07
CA GLU A 315 8.62 -20.45 2.25
C GLU A 315 9.78 -19.79 3.02
N GLY A 316 10.90 -20.49 3.21
CA GLY A 316 12.09 -19.95 3.86
C GLY A 316 12.69 -18.73 3.15
N ARG A 317 12.37 -18.52 1.86
CA ARG A 317 12.87 -17.43 1.02
C ARG A 317 11.78 -16.56 0.41
N LEU A 318 10.65 -16.39 1.08
CA LEU A 318 9.54 -15.55 0.60
C LEU A 318 9.98 -14.16 0.13
N SER A 319 10.92 -13.51 0.84
CA SER A 319 11.43 -12.19 0.44
C SER A 319 12.12 -12.19 -0.92
N GLU A 320 12.84 -13.26 -1.26
CA GLU A 320 13.51 -13.41 -2.56
C GLU A 320 12.50 -13.71 -3.68
N LEU A 321 11.53 -14.59 -3.42
CA LEU A 321 10.44 -14.89 -4.37
C LEU A 321 9.64 -13.65 -4.72
N CYS A 322 9.29 -12.85 -3.72
CA CYS A 322 8.62 -11.58 -3.98
C CYS A 322 9.53 -10.57 -4.68
N GLY A 323 10.86 -10.66 -4.52
CA GLY A 323 11.83 -9.91 -5.32
C GLY A 323 11.89 -10.38 -6.78
N TRP A 324 11.72 -11.68 -7.05
CA TRP A 324 11.67 -12.22 -8.42
C TRP A 324 10.44 -11.74 -9.19
N LEU A 325 9.31 -11.57 -8.50
CA LEU A 325 8.11 -10.90 -9.02
C LEU A 325 8.34 -9.43 -9.40
N GLN A 326 9.35 -8.75 -8.84
CA GLN A 326 9.64 -7.34 -9.15
C GLN A 326 10.54 -7.16 -10.38
N ARG A 327 11.33 -8.18 -10.72
CA ARG A 327 12.26 -8.14 -11.86
C ARG A 327 11.56 -8.39 -13.20
N THR A 328 10.34 -8.93 -13.18
CA THR A 328 9.60 -9.23 -14.40
C THR A 328 9.18 -7.97 -15.15
N THR A 329 9.32 -8.02 -16.46
CA THR A 329 8.84 -7.00 -17.40
C THR A 329 7.33 -6.73 -17.22
N PRO A 330 6.80 -5.55 -17.63
CA PRO A 330 5.40 -5.16 -17.40
C PRO A 330 4.33 -6.05 -18.08
N ARG A 331 4.73 -7.12 -18.77
CA ARG A 331 3.81 -8.12 -19.34
C ARG A 331 3.83 -9.36 -18.45
N CYS A 332 2.65 -9.86 -18.09
CA CYS A 332 2.49 -11.12 -17.35
C CYS A 332 2.99 -12.29 -18.21
N GLY A 333 4.27 -12.63 -18.06
CA GLY A 333 4.90 -13.76 -18.73
C GLY A 333 4.72 -15.08 -17.98
N PRO A 334 5.24 -16.19 -18.54
CA PRO A 334 5.20 -17.51 -17.90
C PRO A 334 5.89 -17.51 -16.52
N ARG A 335 6.98 -16.74 -16.37
CA ARG A 335 7.65 -16.47 -15.08
C ARG A 335 6.67 -16.02 -14.00
N THR A 336 5.93 -14.96 -14.30
CA THR A 336 5.01 -14.33 -13.35
C THR A 336 3.91 -15.33 -12.97
N MET A 337 3.31 -16.00 -13.94
CA MET A 337 2.24 -16.99 -13.69
C MET A 337 2.71 -18.14 -12.80
N TRP A 338 3.91 -18.66 -13.06
CA TRP A 338 4.48 -19.73 -12.25
C TRP A 338 4.68 -19.29 -10.79
N LEU A 339 5.24 -18.09 -10.57
CA LEU A 339 5.46 -17.54 -9.24
C LEU A 339 4.14 -17.29 -8.49
N TRP A 340 3.10 -16.78 -9.16
CA TRP A 340 1.78 -16.60 -8.56
C TRP A 340 1.15 -17.93 -8.12
N ASN A 341 1.26 -18.97 -8.96
CA ASN A 341 0.77 -20.31 -8.62
C ASN A 341 1.55 -20.93 -7.44
N ALA A 342 2.89 -20.79 -7.43
CA ALA A 342 3.72 -21.25 -6.32
C ALA A 342 3.35 -20.54 -5.00
N LEU A 343 3.17 -19.21 -5.02
CA LEU A 343 2.71 -18.46 -3.85
C LEU A 343 1.29 -18.87 -3.41
N SER A 344 0.40 -19.20 -4.36
CA SER A 344 -0.93 -19.74 -4.05
C SER A 344 -0.85 -21.05 -3.27
N LEU A 345 -0.01 -21.97 -3.74
CA LEU A 345 0.21 -23.26 -3.07
C LEU A 345 0.80 -23.07 -1.67
N ILE A 346 1.71 -22.10 -1.46
CA ILE A 346 2.22 -21.77 -0.11
C ILE A 346 1.08 -21.33 0.81
N CYS A 347 0.22 -20.43 0.34
CA CYS A 347 -0.92 -19.92 1.12
C CYS A 347 -1.92 -21.02 1.49
N VAL A 348 -2.20 -21.94 0.57
CA VAL A 348 -3.15 -23.06 0.76
C VAL A 348 -2.58 -24.13 1.69
N HIS A 349 -1.30 -24.47 1.54
CA HIS A 349 -0.68 -25.58 2.26
C HIS A 349 -0.29 -25.25 3.71
N ARG A 350 0.08 -23.99 3.98
CA ARG A 350 0.64 -23.58 5.28
C ARG A 350 -0.39 -22.92 6.19
N LYS A 351 0.07 -22.60 7.41
CA LYS A 351 -0.73 -21.91 8.43
C LYS A 351 -1.17 -20.55 7.93
N GLU A 352 -2.32 -20.09 8.42
CA GLU A 352 -2.93 -18.80 8.10
C GLU A 352 -1.93 -17.63 8.19
N LYS A 353 -1.02 -17.64 9.18
CA LYS A 353 0.02 -16.60 9.33
C LYS A 353 0.90 -16.44 8.09
N THR A 354 1.34 -17.54 7.47
CA THR A 354 2.15 -17.49 6.25
C THR A 354 1.33 -16.90 5.10
N ALA A 355 0.07 -17.33 4.93
CA ALA A 355 -0.84 -16.76 3.94
C ALA A 355 -1.03 -15.24 4.12
N LEU A 356 -1.22 -14.77 5.36
CA LEU A 356 -1.32 -13.34 5.68
C LEU A 356 -0.05 -12.57 5.29
N THR A 357 1.14 -13.10 5.55
CA THR A 357 2.40 -12.44 5.17
C THR A 357 2.57 -12.34 3.66
N VAL A 358 2.19 -13.38 2.90
CA VAL A 358 2.27 -13.38 1.44
C VAL A 358 1.25 -12.40 0.85
N LEU A 359 -0.01 -12.49 1.26
CA LEU A 359 -1.08 -11.63 0.76
C LEU A 359 -0.85 -10.16 1.10
N SER A 360 -0.35 -9.85 2.29
CA SER A 360 -0.02 -8.48 2.68
C SER A 360 1.11 -7.90 1.82
N HIS A 361 2.14 -8.70 1.56
CA HIS A 361 3.26 -8.33 0.73
C HIS A 361 2.86 -8.09 -0.73
N LEU A 362 2.02 -8.97 -1.29
CA LEU A 362 1.48 -8.83 -2.65
C LEU A 362 0.61 -7.58 -2.75
N LEU A 363 -0.35 -7.38 -1.83
CA LEU A 363 -1.26 -6.25 -1.88
C LEU A 363 -0.56 -4.90 -1.76
N GLY A 364 0.51 -4.82 -0.96
CA GLY A 364 1.33 -3.61 -0.85
C GLY A 364 2.21 -3.29 -2.08
N ARG A 365 2.32 -4.22 -3.05
CA ARG A 365 3.26 -4.11 -4.18
C ARG A 365 2.62 -4.19 -5.57
N ILE A 366 1.34 -4.57 -5.68
CA ILE A 366 0.60 -4.59 -6.95
C ILE A 366 0.69 -3.22 -7.63
N ARG A 367 1.11 -3.20 -8.90
CA ARG A 367 1.23 -1.98 -9.73
C ARG A 367 0.14 -1.90 -10.79
N GLY A 368 -0.21 -3.05 -11.39
CA GLY A 368 -1.12 -3.16 -12.52
C GLY A 368 -2.53 -3.66 -12.19
N SER A 369 -3.46 -3.49 -13.14
CA SER A 369 -4.81 -4.05 -13.05
C SER A 369 -4.83 -5.57 -13.23
N THR A 370 -3.91 -6.14 -14.02
CA THR A 370 -3.77 -7.59 -14.22
C THR A 370 -3.32 -8.32 -12.97
N GLU A 371 -2.31 -7.79 -12.28
CA GLU A 371 -1.84 -8.29 -10.98
C GLU A 371 -2.94 -8.23 -9.92
N LEU A 372 -3.82 -7.21 -9.98
CA LEU A 372 -4.98 -7.11 -9.11
C LEU A 372 -6.00 -8.23 -9.36
N LEU A 373 -6.20 -8.64 -10.62
CA LEU A 373 -7.06 -9.77 -10.97
C LEU A 373 -6.47 -11.10 -10.47
N PHE A 374 -5.15 -11.30 -10.60
CA PHE A 374 -4.49 -12.47 -10.04
C PHE A 374 -4.59 -12.51 -8.52
N PHE A 375 -4.43 -11.37 -7.86
CA PHE A 375 -4.65 -11.27 -6.42
C PHE A 375 -6.08 -11.64 -6.03
N GLN A 376 -7.09 -11.19 -6.78
CA GLN A 376 -8.48 -11.58 -6.52
C GLN A 376 -8.71 -13.08 -6.69
N ALA A 377 -8.20 -13.66 -7.78
CA ALA A 377 -8.28 -15.11 -8.01
C ALA A 377 -7.59 -15.91 -6.88
N LEU A 378 -6.43 -15.43 -6.42
CA LEU A 378 -5.69 -16.01 -5.30
C LEU A 378 -6.52 -15.97 -4.00
N ILE A 379 -7.16 -14.83 -3.69
CA ILE A 379 -8.03 -14.73 -2.50
C ILE A 379 -9.12 -15.79 -2.52
N TYR A 380 -9.78 -16.01 -3.67
CA TYR A 380 -10.80 -17.06 -3.77
C TYR A 380 -10.25 -18.46 -3.50
N GLN A 381 -9.04 -18.77 -3.99
CA GLN A 381 -8.41 -20.07 -3.75
C GLN A 381 -8.02 -20.26 -2.28
N VAL A 382 -7.44 -19.23 -1.67
CA VAL A 382 -6.98 -19.28 -0.27
C VAL A 382 -8.15 -19.32 0.70
N GLU A 383 -9.26 -18.62 0.42
CA GLU A 383 -10.45 -18.59 1.27
C GLU A 383 -11.20 -19.93 1.35
N VAL A 384 -10.94 -20.87 0.44
CA VAL A 384 -11.43 -22.26 0.55
C VAL A 384 -10.84 -22.96 1.78
N VAL A 385 -9.59 -22.61 2.17
CA VAL A 385 -8.90 -23.20 3.32
C VAL A 385 -8.91 -22.27 4.53
N HIS A 386 -8.60 -20.99 4.33
CA HIS A 386 -8.51 -19.97 5.39
C HIS A 386 -9.67 -18.97 5.26
N VAL A 387 -10.74 -19.20 6.01
CA VAL A 387 -11.95 -18.36 5.96
C VAL A 387 -11.63 -16.90 6.34
N ASN A 388 -12.20 -15.94 5.60
CA ASN A 388 -12.00 -14.49 5.81
C ASN A 388 -10.55 -13.98 5.72
N CYS A 389 -9.67 -14.72 5.04
CA CYS A 389 -8.25 -14.37 4.94
C CYS A 389 -8.03 -12.93 4.41
N LEU A 390 -8.88 -12.44 3.50
CA LEU A 390 -8.82 -11.06 3.02
C LEU A 390 -9.02 -10.03 4.15
N THR A 391 -10.04 -10.22 4.99
CA THR A 391 -10.36 -9.32 6.12
C THR A 391 -9.21 -9.29 7.13
N HIS A 392 -8.63 -10.46 7.42
CA HIS A 392 -7.47 -10.59 8.30
C HIS A 392 -6.23 -9.92 7.69
N THR A 393 -6.00 -10.08 6.38
CA THR A 393 -4.90 -9.43 5.65
C THR A 393 -5.02 -7.92 5.71
N ILE A 394 -6.20 -7.36 5.42
CA ILE A 394 -6.44 -5.92 5.48
C ILE A 394 -6.25 -5.41 6.91
N SER A 395 -6.76 -6.13 7.91
CA SER A 395 -6.59 -5.74 9.32
C SER A 395 -5.12 -5.72 9.75
N HIS A 396 -4.34 -6.71 9.30
CA HIS A 396 -2.89 -6.74 9.53
C HIS A 396 -2.18 -5.56 8.84
N LEU A 397 -2.51 -5.29 7.57
CA LEU A 397 -1.96 -4.15 6.82
C LEU A 397 -2.33 -2.81 7.45
N MET A 398 -3.53 -2.65 7.99
CA MET A 398 -3.95 -1.44 8.71
C MET A 398 -3.15 -1.25 10.01
N ALA A 399 -2.85 -2.33 10.71
CA ALA A 399 -1.99 -2.28 11.90
C ALA A 399 -0.54 -1.91 11.53
N GLU A 400 0.00 -2.49 10.46
CA GLU A 400 1.34 -2.16 9.95
C GLU A 400 1.41 -0.71 9.44
N LEU A 401 0.36 -0.23 8.76
CA LEU A 401 0.21 1.15 8.31
C LEU A 401 0.17 2.12 9.50
N ARG A 402 -0.55 1.77 10.57
CA ARG A 402 -0.56 2.53 11.83
C ARG A 402 0.83 2.62 12.45
N SER A 403 1.61 1.56 12.36
CA SER A 403 2.97 1.50 12.92
C SER A 403 4.06 2.12 12.02
N GLY A 404 3.72 2.55 10.80
CA GLY A 404 4.68 3.14 9.85
C GLY A 404 5.64 2.14 9.22
N ARG A 405 5.35 0.84 9.25
CA ARG A 405 6.20 -0.24 8.70
C ARG A 405 5.95 -0.53 7.21
N VAL A 406 4.92 0.09 6.63
CA VAL A 406 4.59 -0.08 5.20
C VAL A 406 5.54 0.77 4.36
N LEU A 407 6.32 0.12 3.49
CA LEU A 407 7.31 0.77 2.62
C LEU A 407 6.68 1.82 1.66
N ASN A 408 5.54 1.49 1.06
CA ASN A 408 4.83 2.34 0.10
C ASN A 408 3.34 2.50 0.49
N PRO A 409 3.02 3.40 1.43
CA PRO A 409 1.66 3.51 1.97
C PRO A 409 0.66 4.01 0.92
N VAL A 410 1.07 4.89 0.00
CA VAL A 410 0.23 5.40 -1.10
C VAL A 410 -0.23 4.27 -2.03
N GLN A 411 0.69 3.39 -2.43
CA GLN A 411 0.40 2.26 -3.31
C GLN A 411 -0.61 1.30 -2.67
N LEU A 412 -0.43 1.01 -1.37
CA LEU A 412 -1.33 0.16 -0.62
C LEU A 412 -2.75 0.74 -0.58
N VAL A 413 -2.89 2.03 -0.26
CA VAL A 413 -4.19 2.71 -0.20
C VAL A 413 -4.88 2.73 -1.57
N GLU A 414 -4.14 2.98 -2.65
CA GLU A 414 -4.66 2.95 -4.01
C GLU A 414 -5.11 1.54 -4.42
N ASN A 415 -4.37 0.50 -4.04
CA ASN A 415 -4.76 -0.89 -4.28
C ASN A 415 -6.02 -1.28 -3.51
N LEU A 416 -6.16 -0.83 -2.26
CA LEU A 416 -7.38 -1.02 -1.46
C LEU A 416 -8.58 -0.31 -2.08
N LYS A 417 -8.39 0.90 -2.61
CA LYS A 417 -9.44 1.63 -3.34
C LYS A 417 -9.89 0.85 -4.58
N ARG A 418 -8.95 0.35 -5.39
CA ARG A 418 -9.27 -0.46 -6.59
C ARG A 418 -9.99 -1.76 -6.23
N LEU A 419 -9.61 -2.42 -5.13
CA LEU A 419 -10.35 -3.59 -4.62
C LEU A 419 -11.74 -3.22 -4.10
N GLY A 420 -11.86 -2.06 -3.43
CA GLY A 420 -13.12 -1.52 -2.94
C GLY A 420 -14.13 -1.23 -4.05
N GLY A 421 -13.65 -0.85 -5.23
CA GLY A 421 -14.49 -0.61 -6.42
C GLY A 421 -15.02 -1.88 -7.11
N ASN A 422 -14.56 -3.07 -6.73
CA ASN A 422 -15.00 -4.32 -7.34
C ASN A 422 -16.32 -4.83 -6.70
N SER A 423 -17.27 -5.28 -7.51
CA SER A 423 -18.60 -5.75 -7.07
C SER A 423 -18.55 -6.94 -6.10
N HIS A 424 -17.59 -7.86 -6.27
CA HIS A 424 -17.59 -9.11 -5.48
C HIS A 424 -16.87 -9.00 -4.14
N VAL A 425 -15.85 -8.14 -4.06
CA VAL A 425 -14.95 -8.05 -2.90
C VAL A 425 -15.08 -6.70 -2.18
N GLY A 426 -15.63 -5.69 -2.88
CA GLY A 426 -15.69 -4.30 -2.41
C GLY A 426 -16.39 -4.12 -1.08
N VAL A 427 -17.53 -4.78 -0.86
CA VAL A 427 -18.26 -4.67 0.42
C VAL A 427 -17.42 -5.15 1.61
N ARG A 428 -16.65 -6.24 1.43
CA ARG A 428 -15.77 -6.77 2.47
C ARG A 428 -14.58 -5.85 2.75
N VAL A 429 -14.00 -5.28 1.69
CA VAL A 429 -12.90 -4.31 1.77
C VAL A 429 -13.39 -3.04 2.47
N SER A 430 -14.43 -2.40 1.97
CA SER A 430 -15.02 -1.18 2.54
C SER A 430 -15.45 -1.40 3.99
N GLY A 431 -16.12 -2.53 4.29
CA GLY A 431 -16.53 -2.86 5.66
C GLY A 431 -15.35 -3.04 6.62
N THR A 432 -14.23 -3.61 6.16
CA THR A 432 -13.02 -3.78 6.97
C THR A 432 -12.28 -2.46 7.13
N VAL A 433 -12.09 -1.70 6.06
CA VAL A 433 -11.47 -0.36 6.07
C VAL A 433 -12.26 0.59 6.98
N CYS A 434 -13.59 0.52 6.96
CA CYS A 434 -14.45 1.35 7.82
C CYS A 434 -14.11 1.17 9.31
N LYS A 435 -13.77 -0.04 9.77
CA LYS A 435 -13.36 -0.29 11.17
C LYS A 435 -12.09 0.47 11.57
N PHE A 436 -11.25 0.82 10.60
CA PHE A 436 -10.02 1.59 10.79
C PHE A 436 -10.13 3.05 10.34
N ALA A 437 -11.34 3.53 10.00
CA ALA A 437 -11.55 4.88 9.47
C ALA A 437 -11.02 5.97 10.40
N GLU A 438 -11.13 5.80 11.72
CA GLU A 438 -10.62 6.75 12.72
C GLU A 438 -9.09 6.89 12.63
N VAL A 439 -8.37 5.78 12.53
CA VAL A 439 -6.90 5.78 12.42
C VAL A 439 -6.45 6.40 11.10
N LEU A 440 -7.12 6.05 10.01
CA LEU A 440 -6.84 6.63 8.69
C LEU A 440 -7.11 8.14 8.66
N ALA A 441 -8.18 8.60 9.30
CA ALA A 441 -8.51 10.01 9.43
C ALA A 441 -7.44 10.79 10.23
N GLU A 442 -6.95 10.23 11.35
CA GLU A 442 -5.87 10.83 12.12
C GLU A 442 -4.57 10.91 11.29
N GLN A 443 -4.23 9.87 10.54
CA GLN A 443 -3.07 9.87 9.65
C GLN A 443 -3.19 10.88 8.51
N MET A 444 -4.36 11.00 7.89
CA MET A 444 -4.64 12.00 6.85
C MET A 444 -4.41 13.44 7.35
N GLN A 445 -4.72 13.70 8.63
CA GLN A 445 -4.52 15.01 9.24
C GLN A 445 -3.06 15.28 9.63
N LEU A 446 -2.32 14.25 10.05
CA LEU A 446 -0.93 14.37 10.56
C LEU A 446 0.14 14.21 9.48
N SER A 447 -0.18 13.58 8.34
CA SER A 447 0.81 13.29 7.30
C SER A 447 1.28 14.54 6.58
N SER A 448 2.60 14.67 6.40
CA SER A 448 3.20 15.73 5.56
C SER A 448 3.10 15.42 4.06
N ASP A 449 2.90 14.15 3.69
CA ASP A 449 2.75 13.74 2.30
C ASP A 449 1.30 13.95 1.82
N LEU A 450 1.11 14.98 1.00
CA LEU A 450 -0.20 15.34 0.42
C LEU A 450 -0.75 14.27 -0.52
N ALA A 451 0.11 13.50 -1.21
CA ALA A 451 -0.36 12.43 -2.08
C ALA A 451 -0.93 11.25 -1.28
N TYR A 452 -0.38 10.99 -0.10
CA TYR A 452 -0.94 10.02 0.84
C TYR A 452 -2.27 10.51 1.42
N ALA A 453 -2.36 11.78 1.83
CA ALA A 453 -3.60 12.37 2.32
C ALA A 453 -4.73 12.30 1.26
N ASP A 454 -4.42 12.61 -0.01
CA ASP A 454 -5.35 12.48 -1.14
C ASP A 454 -5.88 11.05 -1.29
N ALA A 455 -4.98 10.06 -1.29
CA ALA A 455 -5.33 8.65 -1.44
C ALA A 455 -6.21 8.16 -0.28
N VAL A 456 -5.89 8.57 0.96
CA VAL A 456 -6.67 8.22 2.15
C VAL A 456 -8.05 8.88 2.12
N ALA A 457 -8.14 10.15 1.75
CA ALA A 457 -9.41 10.86 1.60
C ALA A 457 -10.32 10.15 0.58
N GLU A 458 -9.75 9.72 -0.55
CA GLU A 458 -10.49 9.01 -1.58
C GLU A 458 -10.96 7.63 -1.12
N LEU A 459 -10.10 6.86 -0.44
CA LEU A 459 -10.45 5.57 0.15
C LEU A 459 -11.56 5.70 1.20
N LEU A 460 -11.48 6.71 2.08
CA LEU A 460 -12.52 6.98 3.07
C LEU A 460 -13.84 7.38 2.41
N SER A 461 -13.80 8.16 1.32
CA SER A 461 -15.01 8.59 0.61
C SER A 461 -15.85 7.44 0.05
N THR A 462 -15.24 6.29 -0.23
CA THR A 462 -15.90 5.10 -0.77
C THR A 462 -16.12 3.99 0.27
N SER A 463 -15.40 4.03 1.40
CA SER A 463 -15.42 2.96 2.40
C SER A 463 -16.24 3.27 3.64
N VAL A 464 -16.40 4.55 3.99
CA VAL A 464 -17.04 4.96 5.25
C VAL A 464 -18.54 4.68 5.22
N GLN A 465 -19.00 4.01 6.28
CA GLN A 465 -20.42 3.74 6.55
C GLN A 465 -20.76 4.32 7.93
N PRO A 466 -21.43 5.48 8.02
CA PRO A 466 -21.69 6.16 9.29
C PRO A 466 -22.46 5.33 10.32
N GLU A 467 -23.27 4.37 9.86
CA GLU A 467 -24.07 3.46 10.68
C GLU A 467 -23.22 2.42 11.42
N SER A 468 -22.10 1.99 10.83
CA SER A 468 -21.20 0.99 11.45
C SER A 468 -20.15 1.60 12.38
N LEU A 469 -20.00 2.93 12.35
CA LEU A 469 -19.06 3.69 13.17
C LEU A 469 -19.67 4.12 14.51
N SER A 470 -18.83 4.22 15.54
CA SER A 470 -19.20 4.85 16.80
C SER A 470 -19.42 6.36 16.59
N PRO A 471 -20.28 7.03 17.39
CA PRO A 471 -20.48 8.47 17.28
C PRO A 471 -19.18 9.28 17.38
N VAL A 472 -18.24 8.84 18.22
CA VAL A 472 -16.91 9.46 18.38
C VAL A 472 -16.07 9.32 17.11
N ALA A 473 -16.05 8.12 16.52
CA ALA A 473 -15.31 7.88 15.28
C ALA A 473 -15.87 8.73 14.12
N VAL A 474 -17.20 8.81 13.97
CA VAL A 474 -17.82 9.65 12.93
C VAL A 474 -17.42 11.13 13.10
N VAL A 475 -17.42 11.63 14.34
CA VAL A 475 -17.00 13.00 14.67
C VAL A 475 -15.53 13.25 14.30
N LYS A 476 -14.63 12.34 14.67
CA LYS A 476 -13.20 12.45 14.33
C LYS A 476 -12.96 12.43 12.83
N VAL A 477 -13.60 11.50 12.11
CA VAL A 477 -13.47 11.40 10.65
C VAL A 477 -14.04 12.65 9.97
N ALA A 478 -15.16 13.19 10.45
CA ALA A 478 -15.72 14.45 9.93
C ALA A 478 -14.80 15.64 10.19
N ALA A 479 -14.20 15.75 11.38
CA ALA A 479 -13.23 16.80 11.69
C ALA A 479 -11.98 16.70 10.78
N ALA A 480 -11.46 15.49 10.57
CA ALA A 480 -10.34 15.26 9.67
C ALA A 480 -10.69 15.59 8.20
N ALA A 481 -11.90 15.27 7.74
CA ALA A 481 -12.38 15.63 6.40
C ALA A 481 -12.43 17.16 6.20
N VAL A 482 -12.85 17.92 7.21
CA VAL A 482 -12.80 19.38 7.18
C VAL A 482 -11.36 19.90 7.22
N ALA A 483 -10.48 19.29 8.02
CA ALA A 483 -9.06 19.63 8.02
C ALA A 483 -8.41 19.38 6.66
N TYR A 484 -8.75 18.28 5.99
CA TYR A 484 -8.31 17.97 4.62
C TYR A 484 -8.82 19.01 3.61
N PHE A 485 -10.08 19.45 3.71
CA PHE A 485 -10.60 20.56 2.89
C PHE A 485 -9.73 21.82 3.01
N PHE A 486 -9.40 22.22 4.24
CA PHE A 486 -8.53 23.38 4.45
C PHE A 486 -7.08 23.13 4.02
N ALA A 487 -6.57 21.90 4.11
CA ALA A 487 -5.26 21.54 3.56
C ALA A 487 -5.21 21.71 2.03
N VAL A 488 -6.28 21.31 1.32
CA VAL A 488 -6.43 21.51 -0.14
C VAL A 488 -6.47 23.00 -0.49
N VAL A 489 -7.21 23.82 0.27
CA VAL A 489 -7.28 25.28 0.07
C VAL A 489 -5.95 25.97 0.41
N CYS A 490 -5.21 25.45 1.39
CA CYS A 490 -3.99 26.08 1.90
C CYS A 490 -2.72 25.75 1.11
N ASN A 491 -2.72 24.75 0.21
CA ASN A 491 -1.52 24.30 -0.50
C ASN A 491 -1.62 24.44 -2.04
N PRO A 492 -1.71 25.67 -2.58
CA PRO A 492 -1.94 25.92 -4.00
C PRO A 492 -0.79 25.43 -4.90
N ALA A 493 0.44 25.36 -4.37
CA ALA A 493 1.59 24.83 -5.09
C ALA A 493 1.43 23.34 -5.46
N HIS A 494 0.72 22.57 -4.62
CA HIS A 494 0.46 21.15 -4.88
C HIS A 494 -0.87 20.95 -5.63
N TYR A 495 -1.89 21.72 -5.24
CA TYR A 495 -3.23 21.66 -5.79
C TYR A 495 -3.45 22.80 -6.79
N GLY A 496 -3.00 22.60 -8.03
CA GLY A 496 -3.45 23.42 -9.16
C GLY A 496 -4.99 23.38 -9.32
N PRO A 497 -5.61 24.27 -10.11
CA PRO A 497 -7.06 24.48 -10.09
C PRO A 497 -7.89 23.21 -10.34
N ALA A 498 -7.52 22.40 -11.33
CA ALA A 498 -8.22 21.15 -11.65
C ALA A 498 -8.09 20.10 -10.54
N ARG A 499 -6.88 19.91 -10.00
CA ARG A 499 -6.63 18.95 -8.91
C ARG A 499 -7.29 19.39 -7.60
N LYS A 500 -7.31 20.69 -7.34
CA LYS A 500 -7.99 21.30 -6.20
C LYS A 500 -9.49 21.02 -6.23
N TYR A 501 -10.13 21.20 -7.39
CA TYR A 501 -11.54 20.85 -7.58
C TYR A 501 -11.79 19.34 -7.37
N ALA A 502 -10.96 18.47 -7.96
CA ALA A 502 -11.09 17.02 -7.79
C ALA A 502 -10.96 16.58 -6.32
N ALA A 503 -9.96 17.11 -5.60
CA ALA A 503 -9.76 16.84 -4.18
C ALA A 503 -10.92 17.37 -3.31
N ALA A 504 -11.49 18.53 -3.67
CA ALA A 504 -12.66 19.08 -3.02
C ALA A 504 -13.90 18.21 -3.25
N CYS A 505 -14.13 17.69 -4.47
CA CYS A 505 -15.22 16.74 -4.75
C CYS A 505 -15.15 15.48 -3.89
N VAL A 506 -13.94 14.94 -3.67
CA VAL A 506 -13.72 13.82 -2.72
C VAL A 506 -14.15 14.21 -1.31
N CYS A 507 -13.79 15.41 -0.86
CA CYS A 507 -14.21 15.94 0.43
C CYS A 507 -15.74 16.12 0.51
N PHE A 508 -16.39 16.65 -0.53
CA PHE A 508 -17.85 16.81 -0.58
C PHE A 508 -18.56 15.48 -0.43
N ARG A 509 -18.08 14.47 -1.16
CA ARG A 509 -18.61 13.10 -1.08
C ARG A 509 -18.48 12.56 0.35
N LEU A 510 -17.30 12.62 0.95
CA LEU A 510 -17.02 12.15 2.31
C LEU A 510 -17.83 12.91 3.38
N LEU A 511 -17.92 14.24 3.28
CA LEU A 511 -18.71 15.04 4.21
C LEU A 511 -20.20 14.75 4.06
N SER A 512 -20.71 14.60 2.84
CA SER A 512 -22.13 14.30 2.61
C SER A 512 -22.55 12.96 3.20
N THR A 513 -21.68 11.94 3.17
CA THR A 513 -21.95 10.64 3.79
C THR A 513 -21.92 10.75 5.31
N LEU A 514 -20.88 11.36 5.89
CA LEU A 514 -20.75 11.54 7.35
C LEU A 514 -21.87 12.39 7.95
N CYS A 515 -22.31 13.44 7.24
CA CYS A 515 -23.37 14.35 7.67
C CYS A 515 -24.77 13.73 7.65
N ALA A 516 -24.90 12.45 7.25
CA ALA A 516 -26.12 11.67 7.52
C ALA A 516 -26.43 11.58 9.02
N ARG A 517 -25.40 11.69 9.89
CA ARG A 517 -25.58 11.82 11.35
C ARG A 517 -25.58 13.29 11.75
N SER A 518 -26.63 13.72 12.45
CA SER A 518 -26.83 15.12 12.86
C SER A 518 -25.66 15.71 13.66
N VAL A 519 -25.03 14.91 14.55
CA VAL A 519 -23.86 15.36 15.35
C VAL A 519 -22.68 15.71 14.45
N ALA A 520 -22.39 14.88 13.44
CA ALA A 520 -21.32 15.11 12.49
C ALA A 520 -21.64 16.29 11.56
N GLN A 521 -22.90 16.41 11.14
CA GLN A 521 -23.37 17.56 10.35
C GLN A 521 -23.15 18.89 11.09
N HIS A 522 -23.58 18.97 12.36
CA HIS A 522 -23.42 20.20 13.15
C HIS A 522 -21.95 20.57 13.34
N LEU A 523 -21.10 19.58 13.66
CA LEU A 523 -19.66 19.77 13.82
C LEU A 523 -18.98 20.20 12.52
N ALA A 524 -19.26 19.51 11.40
CA ALA A 524 -18.64 19.80 10.11
C ALA A 524 -18.98 21.22 9.65
N LEU A 525 -20.26 21.61 9.74
CA LEU A 525 -20.71 22.96 9.42
C LEU A 525 -20.04 24.01 10.32
N ARG A 526 -19.96 23.76 11.63
CA ARG A 526 -19.26 24.65 12.58
C ARG A 526 -17.79 24.81 12.23
N ASN A 527 -17.08 23.71 11.94
CA ASN A 527 -15.65 23.73 11.64
C ASN A 527 -15.36 24.38 10.27
N LEU A 528 -16.21 24.18 9.26
CA LEU A 528 -16.09 24.85 7.97
C LEU A 528 -16.29 26.36 8.10
N LEU A 529 -17.32 26.80 8.83
CA LEU A 529 -17.59 28.22 9.01
C LEU A 529 -16.52 28.89 9.88
N SER A 530 -16.15 28.29 11.01
CA SER A 530 -15.09 28.83 11.89
C SER A 530 -13.74 28.84 11.21
N GLY A 531 -13.38 27.81 10.46
CA GLY A 531 -12.13 27.76 9.69
C GLY A 531 -12.07 28.80 8.57
N ALA A 532 -13.20 29.15 7.95
CA ALA A 532 -13.27 30.23 6.97
C ALA A 532 -13.11 31.63 7.59
N LEU A 533 -13.45 31.78 8.88
CA LEU A 533 -13.30 33.02 9.65
C LEU A 533 -11.98 33.10 10.43
N ASP A 534 -11.24 31.99 10.56
CA ASP A 534 -9.95 31.96 11.25
C ASP A 534 -8.96 32.97 10.60
N PRO A 535 -8.34 33.87 11.37
CA PRO A 535 -7.31 34.78 10.87
C PRO A 535 -6.19 34.12 10.04
N LYS A 536 -5.87 32.84 10.31
CA LYS A 536 -4.83 32.09 9.59
C LYS A 536 -5.21 31.73 8.16
N VAL A 537 -6.51 31.55 7.88
CA VAL A 537 -7.00 31.02 6.59
C VAL A 537 -7.90 32.02 5.87
N SER A 538 -8.61 32.89 6.60
CA SER A 538 -9.64 33.81 6.07
C SER A 538 -9.18 34.68 4.90
N TRP A 539 -7.89 35.04 4.84
CA TRP A 539 -7.33 35.84 3.73
C TRP A 539 -7.41 35.10 2.39
N ARG A 540 -7.45 33.76 2.40
CA ARG A 540 -7.69 32.91 1.21
C ARG A 540 -9.11 32.99 0.66
N PHE A 541 -10.04 33.51 1.46
CA PHE A 541 -11.41 33.80 1.06
C PHE A 541 -11.64 35.30 0.86
N GLY A 542 -10.56 36.09 0.76
CA GLY A 542 -10.60 37.53 0.50
C GLY A 542 -10.74 38.40 1.75
N SER A 543 -10.46 37.88 2.95
CA SER A 543 -10.44 38.72 4.14
C SER A 543 -9.31 39.74 4.08
N THR A 544 -9.61 40.95 4.54
CA THR A 544 -8.58 41.97 4.73
C THR A 544 -8.03 41.74 6.12
N SER A 545 -6.86 41.10 6.25
CA SER A 545 -6.29 40.78 7.57
C SER A 545 -6.30 42.03 8.44
N ARG A 546 -7.16 42.03 9.47
CA ARG A 546 -7.19 43.09 10.46
C ARG A 546 -5.79 43.15 11.04
N ARG A 547 -5.11 44.28 10.87
CA ARG A 547 -3.84 44.58 11.54
C ARG A 547 -4.05 44.27 13.01
N SER A 548 -3.64 43.09 13.46
CA SER A 548 -3.95 42.69 14.80
C SER A 548 -3.17 43.64 15.70
N SER A 549 -3.91 44.54 16.37
CA SER A 549 -3.40 45.23 17.54
C SER A 549 -3.00 44.20 18.62
N GLU A 550 -3.56 43.00 18.51
CA GLU A 550 -3.08 41.77 19.12
C GLU A 550 -2.15 41.05 18.14
N GLY A 551 -0.92 41.54 18.00
CA GLY A 551 0.17 40.58 17.83
C GLY A 551 0.06 39.52 18.95
N PRO A 552 0.62 38.30 18.77
CA PRO A 552 0.71 37.35 19.88
C PRO A 552 1.14 38.16 21.09
N GLN A 553 0.40 38.07 22.20
CA GLN A 553 0.66 38.79 23.46
C GLN A 553 2.12 39.17 23.46
N ARG A 554 2.42 40.46 23.30
CA ARG A 554 3.80 40.96 23.36
C ARG A 554 4.32 40.62 24.76
N ARG A 555 4.72 39.37 24.99
CA ARG A 555 5.98 39.14 25.66
C ARG A 555 6.93 39.97 24.81
N PRO A 556 7.51 41.05 25.34
CA PRO A 556 8.56 41.73 24.61
C PRO A 556 9.50 40.61 24.16
N ARG A 557 9.80 40.52 22.86
CA ARG A 557 11.00 39.78 22.46
C ARG A 557 12.05 40.28 23.44
N PHE A 558 12.68 39.38 24.20
CA PHE A 558 13.84 39.75 24.99
C PHE A 558 14.90 40.15 23.97
N VAL A 559 14.85 41.41 23.55
CA VAL A 559 15.87 42.04 22.76
C VAL A 559 16.98 42.30 23.75
N HIS A 560 18.18 41.78 23.48
CA HIS A 560 19.31 42.09 24.33
C HIS A 560 19.49 43.60 24.36
N LEU A 561 19.56 44.15 25.57
CA LEU A 561 19.70 45.59 25.77
C LEU A 561 20.96 46.13 25.08
N LEU A 562 21.96 45.27 24.89
CA LEU A 562 23.17 45.55 24.10
C LEU A 562 22.87 45.78 22.61
N ASP A 563 22.06 44.93 21.98
CA ASP A 563 21.72 45.02 20.55
C ASP A 563 20.94 46.30 20.26
N GLU A 564 20.05 46.71 21.18
CA GLU A 564 19.30 47.94 21.04
C GLU A 564 20.17 49.17 21.32
N ASN A 565 21.07 49.12 22.31
CA ASN A 565 22.03 50.18 22.58
C ASN A 565 23.03 50.39 21.43
N GLN A 566 23.43 49.33 20.71
CA GLN A 566 24.31 49.44 19.54
C GLN A 566 23.67 50.24 18.39
N LYS A 567 22.34 50.24 18.24
CA LYS A 567 21.63 51.06 17.24
C LYS A 567 21.70 52.56 17.53
N PHE A 568 21.83 52.94 18.81
CA PHE A 568 21.97 54.34 19.23
C PHE A 568 23.43 54.82 19.18
N ALA A 569 24.41 53.92 19.24
CA ALA A 569 25.84 54.27 19.33
C ALA A 569 26.41 54.96 18.07
N THR A 570 25.82 54.75 16.89
CA THR A 570 26.32 55.30 15.62
C THR A 570 25.53 56.51 15.09
N SER A 571 24.40 56.85 15.71
CA SER A 571 23.46 57.87 15.21
C SER A 571 23.35 59.12 16.08
N ILE A 572 23.99 59.16 17.25
CA ILE A 572 24.09 60.36 18.08
C ILE A 572 25.34 61.15 17.64
N ASN A 573 25.23 61.86 16.52
CA ASN A 573 26.12 63.00 16.29
C ASN A 573 25.75 64.08 17.30
N PHE A 574 26.39 64.08 18.47
CA PHE A 574 26.29 65.14 19.46
C PHE A 574 26.65 66.48 18.80
N PRO A 575 25.76 67.49 18.73
CA PRO A 575 26.26 68.86 18.74
C PRO A 575 26.84 69.10 20.13
N GLN A 576 28.07 69.59 20.19
CA GLN A 576 28.86 69.86 21.41
C GLN A 576 28.12 70.76 22.42
N SER A 577 27.19 70.21 23.20
CA SER A 577 26.50 70.94 24.26
C SER A 577 26.09 70.00 25.40
N HIS A 578 26.14 70.53 26.63
CA HIS A 578 25.90 69.82 27.88
C HIS A 578 24.42 69.48 28.15
N SER A 579 23.53 69.58 27.15
CA SER A 579 22.09 69.36 27.35
C SER A 579 21.68 67.93 27.01
N SER A 580 20.82 67.36 27.86
CA SER A 580 20.15 66.07 27.70
C SER A 580 19.47 65.90 26.32
N ILE A 581 19.34 64.65 25.88
CA ILE A 581 18.69 64.19 24.64
C ILE A 581 17.41 64.99 24.33
N VAL A 582 17.25 65.44 23.08
CA VAL A 582 16.17 66.36 22.60
C VAL A 582 14.75 65.78 22.75
N ARG A 583 14.57 64.48 23.02
CA ARG A 583 13.25 63.83 23.15
C ARG A 583 13.15 63.00 24.44
N VAL A 584 12.01 63.12 25.13
CA VAL A 584 11.67 62.37 26.36
C VAL A 584 11.07 61.00 25.97
N GLY A 585 11.84 60.17 25.27
CA GLY A 585 11.46 58.80 24.90
C GLY A 585 10.62 58.63 23.63
N VAL A 586 10.19 57.39 23.36
CA VAL A 586 9.35 56.99 22.22
C VAL A 586 8.00 56.50 22.74
N ILE A 587 6.89 56.98 22.17
CA ILE A 587 5.55 56.46 22.47
C ILE A 587 5.36 55.13 21.71
N GLY A 588 5.29 54.02 22.45
CA GLY A 588 5.09 52.68 21.88
C GLY A 588 6.33 52.13 21.18
N SER A 589 6.16 51.55 19.99
CA SER A 589 7.22 50.85 19.25
C SER A 589 7.63 51.51 17.93
N GLY A 590 7.29 52.80 17.72
CA GLY A 590 7.58 53.49 16.46
C GLY A 590 6.75 53.04 15.26
N LEU A 591 7.26 53.26 14.03
CA LEU A 591 6.61 52.92 12.76
C LEU A 591 6.23 51.43 12.71
N ARG A 592 4.96 51.13 12.45
CA ARG A 592 4.45 49.75 12.38
C ARG A 592 4.91 49.08 11.09
N SER A 593 5.94 48.23 11.14
CA SER A 593 6.33 47.36 10.03
C SER A 593 5.63 45.99 10.15
N VAL A 594 4.35 45.92 9.78
CA VAL A 594 3.70 44.61 9.56
C VAL A 594 3.67 44.39 8.06
N PRO A 595 4.42 43.41 7.52
CA PRO A 595 4.34 43.09 6.11
C PRO A 595 2.90 42.68 5.77
N PRO A 596 2.31 43.22 4.69
CA PRO A 596 0.99 42.79 4.27
C PRO A 596 1.02 41.28 3.95
N PRO A 597 -0.11 40.56 4.14
CA PRO A 597 -0.22 39.19 3.68
C PRO A 597 0.05 39.12 2.17
N PRO A 598 0.56 37.98 1.67
CA PRO A 598 0.84 37.82 0.24
C PRO A 598 -0.45 38.01 -0.56
N ALA A 599 -0.36 38.78 -1.65
CA ALA A 599 -1.50 39.01 -2.54
C ALA A 599 -1.88 37.69 -3.22
N ILE A 600 -3.14 37.29 -3.09
CA ILE A 600 -3.73 36.16 -3.83
C ILE A 600 -4.47 36.71 -5.05
N ALA A 601 -4.39 36.00 -6.17
CA ALA A 601 -5.20 36.29 -7.35
C ALA A 601 -6.71 36.22 -7.05
N GLU A 602 -7.49 37.16 -7.59
CA GLU A 602 -8.94 37.21 -7.38
C GLU A 602 -9.66 35.93 -7.84
N GLU A 603 -9.18 35.30 -8.91
CA GLU A 603 -9.71 34.03 -9.43
C GLU A 603 -9.57 32.88 -8.41
N GLU A 604 -8.43 32.80 -7.72
CA GLU A 604 -8.21 31.77 -6.70
C GLU A 604 -9.11 32.01 -5.48
N VAL A 605 -9.29 33.27 -5.08
CA VAL A 605 -10.23 33.64 -4.01
C VAL A 605 -11.66 33.26 -4.40
N ALA A 606 -12.09 33.55 -5.63
CA ALA A 606 -13.41 33.18 -6.13
C ALA A 606 -13.61 31.66 -6.12
N LEU A 607 -12.62 30.89 -6.58
CA LEU A 607 -12.65 29.42 -6.54
C LEU A 607 -12.75 28.91 -5.09
N ASN A 608 -11.94 29.44 -4.16
CA ASN A 608 -11.98 29.04 -2.75
C ASN A 608 -13.37 29.27 -2.13
N LYS A 609 -13.96 30.43 -2.39
CA LYS A 609 -15.31 30.76 -1.94
C LYS A 609 -16.33 29.77 -2.50
N GLN A 610 -16.28 29.49 -3.80
CA GLN A 610 -17.17 28.53 -4.42
C GLN A 610 -17.04 27.12 -3.81
N LEU A 611 -15.81 26.63 -3.63
CA LEU A 611 -15.55 25.32 -3.02
C LEU A 611 -16.08 25.23 -1.57
N LEU A 612 -15.99 26.32 -0.80
CA LEU A 612 -16.54 26.37 0.55
C LEU A 612 -18.08 26.31 0.55
N LEU A 613 -18.74 27.06 -0.34
CA LEU A 613 -20.20 27.03 -0.49
C LEU A 613 -20.67 25.63 -0.92
N GLU A 614 -19.96 25.00 -1.86
CA GLU A 614 -20.22 23.62 -2.29
C GLU A 614 -20.03 22.64 -1.13
N ALA A 615 -18.97 22.75 -0.32
CA ALA A 615 -18.77 21.92 0.87
C ALA A 615 -19.94 22.04 1.86
N ILE A 616 -20.37 23.26 2.17
CA ILE A 616 -21.51 23.52 3.08
C ILE A 616 -22.79 22.91 2.50
N THR A 617 -23.04 23.08 1.20
CA THR A 617 -24.23 22.47 0.56
C THR A 617 -24.17 20.94 0.58
N ALA A 618 -23.00 20.34 0.41
CA ALA A 618 -22.81 18.89 0.50
C ALA A 618 -23.08 18.35 1.91
N CYS A 619 -22.74 19.10 2.97
CA CYS A 619 -23.12 18.77 4.34
C CYS A 619 -24.64 18.86 4.58
N CYS A 620 -25.35 19.71 3.82
CA CYS A 620 -26.78 19.96 3.99
C CYS A 620 -27.69 19.07 3.12
N ALA A 621 -27.19 18.56 1.99
CA ALA A 621 -27.93 17.72 1.05
C ALA A 621 -27.54 16.23 1.20
N LEU A 622 -28.46 15.40 1.71
CA LEU A 622 -28.26 13.94 1.77
C LEU A 622 -28.41 13.30 0.37
N PRO A 623 -27.75 12.16 0.10
CA PRO A 623 -26.32 11.94 -0.08
C PRO A 623 -25.84 12.21 -1.54
N TRP A 624 -24.56 12.47 -1.74
CA TRP A 624 -23.93 12.53 -3.07
C TRP A 624 -23.78 11.12 -3.66
N ARG A 625 -24.11 10.93 -4.95
CA ARG A 625 -23.94 9.67 -5.70
C ARG A 625 -23.34 9.96 -7.07
N ASN A 626 -22.25 9.28 -7.44
CA ASN A 626 -21.57 9.42 -8.74
C ASN A 626 -21.12 10.87 -9.07
N ASP A 627 -20.39 11.51 -8.15
CA ASP A 627 -19.87 12.88 -8.31
C ASP A 627 -20.92 13.96 -8.59
N ARG A 628 -22.18 13.64 -8.28
CA ARG A 628 -23.31 14.54 -8.39
C ARG A 628 -24.21 14.42 -7.16
N PRO A 629 -24.97 15.47 -6.82
CA PRO A 629 -26.03 15.36 -5.82
C PRO A 629 -27.06 14.29 -6.26
N SER A 630 -27.46 13.38 -5.38
CA SER A 630 -28.51 12.41 -5.69
C SER A 630 -29.81 13.12 -6.11
N PRO A 631 -30.56 12.61 -7.11
CA PRO A 631 -31.86 13.17 -7.50
C PRO A 631 -32.93 13.04 -6.41
N THR A 632 -32.73 12.16 -5.42
CA THR A 632 -33.54 12.11 -4.18
C THR A 632 -33.19 13.29 -3.28
N ARG A 633 -33.61 14.49 -3.68
CA ARG A 633 -33.38 15.74 -2.95
C ARG A 633 -34.18 15.73 -1.64
N THR A 634 -33.55 15.27 -0.57
CA THR A 634 -33.96 15.76 0.75
C THR A 634 -33.76 17.27 0.77
N PRO A 635 -34.74 18.06 1.21
CA PRO A 635 -34.61 19.51 1.17
C PRO A 635 -33.48 19.93 2.12
N PRO A 636 -32.52 20.78 1.69
CA PRO A 636 -31.36 21.18 2.50
C PRO A 636 -31.71 22.09 3.70
N ILE A 637 -33.01 22.31 3.95
CA ILE A 637 -33.54 23.24 4.94
C ILE A 637 -33.03 22.96 6.36
N PRO A 638 -33.01 21.70 6.88
CA PRO A 638 -32.54 21.45 8.24
C PRO A 638 -31.06 21.79 8.42
N GLY A 639 -30.21 21.43 7.45
CA GLY A 639 -28.78 21.75 7.47
C GLY A 639 -28.55 23.25 7.35
N MET A 640 -29.27 23.93 6.45
CA MET A 640 -29.08 25.36 6.24
C MET A 640 -29.62 26.21 7.40
N LYS A 641 -30.61 25.70 8.15
CA LYS A 641 -30.99 26.26 9.46
C LYS A 641 -29.82 26.21 10.45
N ILE A 642 -29.06 25.11 10.51
CA ILE A 642 -27.88 25.00 11.37
C ILE A 642 -26.84 26.03 10.97
N VAL A 643 -26.57 26.18 9.66
CA VAL A 643 -25.65 27.21 9.14
C VAL A 643 -26.08 28.60 9.59
N ALA A 644 -27.36 28.95 9.43
CA ALA A 644 -27.89 30.25 9.82
C ALA A 644 -27.68 30.53 11.32
N LEU A 645 -27.98 29.55 12.18
CA LEU A 645 -27.80 29.68 13.63
C LEU A 645 -26.32 29.81 14.03
N LEU A 646 -25.44 29.00 13.42
CA LEU A 646 -24.01 29.06 13.66
C LEU A 646 -23.42 30.41 13.24
N LEU A 647 -23.86 30.97 12.10
CA LEU A 647 -23.45 32.32 11.68
C LEU A 647 -23.80 33.37 12.74
N VAL A 648 -24.98 33.30 13.34
CA VAL A 648 -25.35 34.20 14.44
C VAL A 648 -24.44 33.99 15.65
N GLU A 649 -24.20 32.74 16.04
CA GLU A 649 -23.32 32.39 17.17
C GLU A 649 -21.89 32.91 16.99
N MET A 650 -21.32 32.81 15.79
CA MET A 650 -19.91 33.19 15.54
C MET A 650 -19.71 34.70 15.31
N ILE A 651 -20.74 35.41 14.86
CA ILE A 651 -20.63 36.83 14.45
C ILE A 651 -21.20 37.76 15.51
N SER A 652 -22.30 37.38 16.16
CA SER A 652 -22.89 38.16 17.25
C SER A 652 -22.27 37.72 18.57
N SER A 653 -21.41 38.56 19.14
CA SER A 653 -20.79 38.34 20.45
C SER A 653 -21.78 38.30 21.61
N ASP A 654 -22.99 38.83 21.41
CA ASP A 654 -24.06 38.90 22.41
C ASP A 654 -25.30 38.12 21.94
N VAL A 655 -25.91 37.39 22.88
CA VAL A 655 -27.17 36.63 22.69
C VAL A 655 -28.38 37.55 22.93
N MET A 656 -28.20 38.63 23.68
CA MET A 656 -29.25 39.60 23.93
C MET A 656 -29.72 40.22 22.61
N PHE A 657 -31.05 40.25 22.44
CA PHE A 657 -31.72 40.80 21.26
C PHE A 657 -31.47 40.03 19.95
N ASN A 658 -31.18 38.72 19.99
CA ASN A 658 -31.14 37.85 18.79
C ASN A 658 -32.52 37.30 18.38
N GLY A 659 -33.60 37.83 18.95
CA GLY A 659 -34.96 37.46 18.57
C GLY A 659 -35.28 37.75 17.11
N LEU A 660 -36.25 37.02 16.56
CA LEU A 660 -36.78 37.22 15.21
C LEU A 660 -37.43 38.61 15.00
N PRO A 661 -38.17 39.19 15.98
CA PRO A 661 -38.81 40.49 15.78
C PRO A 661 -37.78 41.62 15.61
N TRP A 662 -38.01 42.47 14.62
CA TRP A 662 -37.25 43.70 14.46
C TRP A 662 -37.78 44.75 15.44
N PRO A 663 -36.92 45.38 16.25
CA PRO A 663 -37.35 46.34 17.26
C PRO A 663 -37.66 47.69 16.63
N ASP A 664 -38.19 48.59 17.44
CA ASP A 664 -38.43 50.00 17.08
C ASP A 664 -37.12 50.71 16.72
N GLU A 665 -37.18 51.71 15.85
CA GLU A 665 -35.99 52.46 15.42
C GLU A 665 -35.26 53.15 16.59
N ASP A 666 -35.98 53.55 17.64
CA ASP A 666 -35.35 54.13 18.84
C ASP A 666 -34.44 53.14 19.57
N PHE A 667 -34.71 51.84 19.43
CA PHE A 667 -33.91 50.80 20.04
C PHE A 667 -32.52 50.65 19.40
N LEU A 668 -32.31 51.18 18.18
CA LEU A 668 -31.01 51.19 17.52
C LEU A 668 -29.92 51.90 18.34
N LYS A 669 -30.31 52.83 19.22
CA LYS A 669 -29.41 53.53 20.12
C LYS A 669 -28.80 52.62 21.19
N VAL A 670 -29.48 51.50 21.50
CA VAL A 670 -29.08 50.54 22.54
C VAL A 670 -28.11 49.50 22.00
N THR A 671 -28.26 49.07 20.74
CA THR A 671 -27.47 47.98 20.14
C THR A 671 -26.30 48.45 19.28
N ILE A 672 -25.98 49.74 19.29
CA ILE A 672 -25.03 50.36 18.35
C ILE A 672 -23.66 49.68 18.30
N GLU A 673 -23.07 49.33 19.45
CA GLU A 673 -21.74 48.71 19.50
C GLU A 673 -21.74 47.31 18.87
N ARG A 674 -22.77 46.51 19.19
CA ARG A 674 -22.95 45.18 18.60
C ARG A 674 -23.18 45.28 17.10
N ASP A 675 -23.99 46.23 16.67
CA ASP A 675 -24.33 46.40 15.26
C ASP A 675 -23.10 46.88 14.46
N LEU A 676 -22.28 47.78 15.02
CA LEU A 676 -20.98 48.19 14.48
C LEU A 676 -20.00 47.02 14.41
N HIS A 677 -19.93 46.18 15.46
CA HIS A 677 -19.09 44.99 15.47
C HIS A 677 -19.49 44.01 14.36
N ILE A 678 -20.78 43.72 14.20
CA ILE A 678 -21.29 42.86 13.14
C ILE A 678 -20.95 43.45 11.77
N GLN A 679 -21.20 44.75 11.56
CA GLN A 679 -20.84 45.41 10.30
C GLN A 679 -19.33 45.31 10.00
N ALA A 680 -18.48 45.50 11.01
CA ALA A 680 -17.04 45.36 10.86
C ALA A 680 -16.64 43.94 10.44
N MET A 681 -17.28 42.91 11.01
CA MET A 681 -17.06 41.52 10.59
C MET A 681 -17.40 41.29 9.10
N PHE A 682 -18.48 41.89 8.58
CA PHE A 682 -18.84 41.80 7.14
C PHE A 682 -17.88 42.57 6.23
N VAL A 683 -17.22 43.60 6.73
CA VAL A 683 -16.16 44.33 6.01
C VAL A 683 -14.86 43.53 6.01
N ASP A 684 -14.48 42.97 7.16
CA ASP A 684 -13.25 42.20 7.32
C ASP A 684 -13.32 40.86 6.59
N HIS A 685 -14.50 40.21 6.55
CA HIS A 685 -14.73 38.89 5.97
C HIS A 685 -15.81 38.92 4.85
N PRO A 686 -15.44 39.22 3.59
CA PRO A 686 -16.40 39.30 2.48
C PRO A 686 -17.17 38.01 2.19
N ILE A 687 -16.61 36.84 2.55
CA ILE A 687 -17.27 35.53 2.43
C ILE A 687 -18.62 35.46 3.18
N LEU A 688 -18.81 36.28 4.22
CA LEU A 688 -20.07 36.32 4.97
C LEU A 688 -21.27 36.72 4.09
N TRP A 689 -21.06 37.59 3.08
CA TRP A 689 -22.11 37.93 2.12
C TRP A 689 -22.48 36.75 1.23
N ASP A 690 -21.48 35.97 0.81
CA ASP A 690 -21.69 34.77 -0.01
C ASP A 690 -22.42 33.68 0.79
N LEU A 691 -22.09 33.53 2.07
CA LEU A 691 -22.78 32.63 3.01
C LEU A 691 -24.23 33.08 3.28
N LEU A 692 -24.49 34.37 3.48
CA LEU A 692 -25.86 34.88 3.64
C LEU A 692 -26.70 34.68 2.37
N ARG A 693 -26.13 34.87 1.17
CA ARG A 693 -26.82 34.57 -0.09
C ARG A 693 -27.16 33.08 -0.21
N LEU A 694 -26.25 32.20 0.21
CA LEU A 694 -26.50 30.76 0.25
C LEU A 694 -27.63 30.40 1.24
N VAL A 695 -27.64 31.00 2.42
CA VAL A 695 -28.72 30.81 3.40
C VAL A 695 -30.05 31.37 2.86
N ALA A 696 -30.01 32.50 2.15
CA ALA A 696 -31.17 33.14 1.56
C ALA A 696 -31.79 32.34 0.39
N SER A 697 -30.98 31.59 -0.36
CA SER A 697 -31.50 30.74 -1.44
C SER A 697 -32.30 29.54 -0.93
N VAL A 698 -32.03 29.07 0.30
CA VAL A 698 -32.75 27.96 0.94
C VAL A 698 -33.75 28.49 1.98
N ARG A 699 -34.97 28.77 1.53
CA ARG A 699 -36.05 29.31 2.37
C ARG A 699 -36.59 28.26 3.34
N PRO A 700 -36.96 28.61 4.59
CA PRO A 700 -36.94 29.94 5.23
C PRO A 700 -35.66 30.24 6.05
N SER A 701 -34.51 29.64 5.71
CA SER A 701 -33.33 29.62 6.59
C SER A 701 -32.82 31.02 6.98
N LEU A 702 -32.97 32.01 6.11
CA LEU A 702 -32.58 33.41 6.37
C LEU A 702 -33.32 34.02 7.58
N CYS A 703 -34.51 33.55 7.93
CA CYS A 703 -35.25 34.05 9.10
C CYS A 703 -34.41 33.93 10.37
N TYR A 704 -33.69 32.80 10.53
CA TYR A 704 -32.90 32.48 11.72
C TYR A 704 -31.65 33.35 11.87
N CYS A 705 -31.12 33.92 10.79
CA CYS A 705 -29.97 34.83 10.82
C CYS A 705 -30.29 36.27 10.37
N SER A 706 -31.57 36.62 10.25
CA SER A 706 -32.03 37.96 9.88
C SER A 706 -31.52 39.05 10.83
N VAL A 707 -31.17 38.68 12.07
CA VAL A 707 -30.50 39.51 13.07
C VAL A 707 -29.20 40.15 12.55
N LEU A 708 -28.44 39.45 11.70
CA LEU A 708 -27.19 39.96 11.13
C LEU A 708 -27.48 41.06 10.10
N LEU A 709 -28.47 40.84 9.23
CA LEU A 709 -28.92 41.83 8.26
C LEU A 709 -29.52 43.06 8.96
N ARG A 710 -30.26 42.85 10.04
CA ARG A 710 -30.80 43.92 10.90
C ARG A 710 -29.68 44.80 11.47
N ALA A 711 -28.63 44.20 12.02
CA ALA A 711 -27.48 44.91 12.56
C ALA A 711 -26.76 45.75 11.48
N VAL A 712 -26.46 45.13 10.33
CA VAL A 712 -25.81 45.87 9.22
C VAL A 712 -26.71 47.00 8.71
N MET A 713 -28.02 46.77 8.60
CA MET A 713 -28.97 47.79 8.18
C MET A 713 -29.05 48.96 9.16
N ALA A 714 -28.99 48.71 10.47
CA ALA A 714 -28.96 49.74 11.51
C ALA A 714 -27.74 50.68 11.36
N VAL A 715 -26.56 50.12 11.13
CA VAL A 715 -25.32 50.90 10.90
C VAL A 715 -25.43 51.74 9.63
N VAL A 716 -25.91 51.12 8.55
CA VAL A 716 -26.10 51.78 7.26
C VAL A 716 -27.13 52.92 7.35
N MET A 717 -28.26 52.69 8.02
CA MET A 717 -29.29 53.72 8.28
C MET A 717 -28.71 54.90 9.07
N THR A 718 -27.97 54.62 10.14
CA THR A 718 -27.35 55.65 10.99
C THR A 718 -26.33 56.47 10.21
N HIS A 719 -25.53 55.82 9.34
CA HIS A 719 -24.58 56.51 8.48
C HIS A 719 -25.28 57.42 7.48
N TRP A 720 -26.27 56.91 6.74
CA TRP A 720 -26.99 57.70 5.72
C TRP A 720 -27.77 58.87 6.33
N ARG A 721 -28.33 58.71 7.53
CA ARG A 721 -29.00 59.79 8.27
C ARG A 721 -28.06 60.95 8.62
N ASN A 722 -26.78 60.65 8.88
CA ASN A 722 -25.78 61.62 9.32
C ASN A 722 -24.86 62.10 8.19
N CYS A 723 -25.00 61.58 6.98
CA CYS A 723 -24.16 61.92 5.83
C CYS A 723 -24.64 63.24 5.20
N GLN A 724 -23.71 64.20 5.05
CA GLN A 724 -24.01 65.55 4.53
C GLN A 724 -23.74 65.70 3.01
N GLU A 725 -23.39 64.62 2.33
CA GLU A 725 -23.09 64.63 0.90
C GLU A 725 -24.36 64.79 0.05
N LYS A 726 -24.21 65.34 -1.16
CA LYS A 726 -25.36 65.66 -2.03
C LYS A 726 -26.00 64.42 -2.68
N ALA A 727 -25.20 63.39 -2.95
CA ALA A 727 -25.63 62.16 -3.61
C ALA A 727 -25.06 60.93 -2.90
N ALA A 728 -25.86 59.88 -2.77
CA ALA A 728 -25.43 58.64 -2.12
C ALA A 728 -24.26 57.94 -2.86
N SER A 729 -24.21 58.09 -4.19
CA SER A 729 -23.12 57.58 -5.03
C SER A 729 -21.77 58.28 -4.82
N ALA A 730 -21.79 59.57 -4.45
CA ALA A 730 -20.58 60.35 -4.18
C ALA A 730 -20.04 60.15 -2.76
N ALA A 731 -20.91 59.81 -1.80
CA ALA A 731 -20.55 59.74 -0.38
C ALA A 731 -19.64 58.56 -0.03
N ASN A 732 -20.09 57.33 -0.33
CA ASN A 732 -19.34 56.12 -0.01
C ASN A 732 -19.80 54.95 -0.91
N PRO A 733 -19.08 54.62 -2.00
CA PRO A 733 -19.50 53.59 -2.94
C PRO A 733 -19.53 52.19 -2.31
N ARG A 734 -18.65 51.92 -1.33
CA ARG A 734 -18.62 50.63 -0.62
C ARG A 734 -19.87 50.45 0.23
N LEU A 735 -20.27 51.48 0.98
CA LEU A 735 -21.46 51.43 1.82
C LEU A 735 -22.75 51.38 0.98
N LEU A 736 -22.77 52.06 -0.17
CA LEU A 736 -23.88 51.94 -1.13
C LEU A 736 -24.03 50.50 -1.63
N GLU A 737 -22.93 49.83 -1.97
CA GLU A 737 -22.97 48.41 -2.37
C GLU A 737 -23.34 47.48 -1.20
N THR A 738 -22.92 47.80 0.03
CA THR A 738 -23.42 47.11 1.24
C THR A 738 -24.93 47.25 1.37
N THR A 739 -25.46 48.46 1.21
CA THR A 739 -26.90 48.76 1.27
C THR A 739 -27.67 47.94 0.23
N ARG A 740 -27.19 47.91 -1.02
CA ARG A 740 -27.76 47.08 -2.09
C ARG A 740 -27.71 45.60 -1.76
N THR A 741 -26.59 45.12 -1.21
CA THR A 741 -26.41 43.71 -0.87
C THR A 741 -27.36 43.26 0.24
N VAL A 742 -27.60 44.10 1.25
CA VAL A 742 -28.61 43.84 2.30
C VAL A 742 -30.00 43.68 1.66
N LEU A 743 -30.43 44.66 0.84
CA LEU A 743 -31.75 44.61 0.20
C LEU A 743 -31.91 43.41 -0.74
N ARG A 744 -30.88 43.10 -1.54
CA ARG A 744 -30.85 41.92 -2.42
C ARG A 744 -30.91 40.61 -1.64
N THR A 745 -30.29 40.54 -0.46
CA THR A 745 -30.32 39.33 0.37
C THR A 745 -31.69 39.14 1.02
N LEU A 746 -32.30 40.23 1.51
CA LEU A 746 -33.66 40.21 2.05
C LEU A 746 -34.70 39.83 0.98
N SER A 747 -34.56 40.32 -0.26
CA SER A 747 -35.43 39.95 -1.37
C SER A 747 -35.24 38.50 -1.82
N LEU A 748 -33.99 38.03 -1.93
CA LEU A 748 -33.67 36.64 -2.27
C LEU A 748 -34.34 35.65 -1.30
N GLY A 749 -34.30 35.97 0.00
CA GLY A 749 -34.95 35.21 1.07
C GLY A 749 -36.47 35.38 1.17
N GLN A 750 -37.12 36.11 0.25
CA GLN A 750 -38.56 36.44 0.30
C GLN A 750 -39.00 37.08 1.62
N LEU A 751 -38.13 37.90 2.21
CA LEU A 751 -38.50 38.70 3.38
C LEU A 751 -39.17 40.01 2.96
N LEU A 752 -38.81 40.56 1.80
CA LEU A 752 -39.42 41.75 1.20
C LEU A 752 -40.42 41.39 0.09
N PRO A 753 -41.47 42.20 -0.10
CA PRO A 753 -42.46 42.00 -1.15
C PRO A 753 -41.87 42.34 -2.53
N PRO A 754 -42.44 41.81 -3.63
CA PRO A 754 -41.92 41.98 -4.99
C PRO A 754 -41.68 43.45 -5.39
N ALA A 755 -42.56 44.36 -4.95
CA ALA A 755 -42.44 45.80 -5.22
C ALA A 755 -41.16 46.43 -4.64
N MET A 756 -40.58 45.82 -3.60
CA MET A 756 -39.38 46.31 -2.91
C MET A 756 -38.09 45.63 -3.39
N ASN A 757 -38.18 44.61 -4.27
CA ASN A 757 -37.01 43.86 -4.73
C ASN A 757 -36.02 44.73 -5.53
N SER A 758 -36.54 45.73 -6.25
CA SER A 758 -35.75 46.59 -7.12
C SER A 758 -35.20 47.82 -6.42
N LEU A 759 -35.45 48.02 -5.11
CA LEU A 759 -35.07 49.24 -4.37
C LEU A 759 -33.57 49.58 -4.52
N GLY A 760 -32.71 48.57 -4.62
CA GLY A 760 -31.26 48.73 -4.81
C GLY A 760 -30.86 49.49 -6.09
N ASP A 761 -31.72 49.49 -7.12
CA ASP A 761 -31.45 50.13 -8.41
C ASP A 761 -31.64 51.65 -8.33
N VAL A 762 -32.55 52.12 -7.46
CA VAL A 762 -32.87 53.56 -7.31
C VAL A 762 -31.86 54.27 -6.42
N LEU A 763 -31.23 53.57 -5.46
CA LEU A 763 -30.35 54.17 -4.45
C LEU A 763 -29.28 55.16 -4.97
N PRO A 764 -28.59 54.93 -6.10
CA PRO A 764 -27.59 55.87 -6.60
C PRO A 764 -28.15 57.23 -7.04
N LEU A 765 -29.45 57.30 -7.34
CA LEU A 765 -30.14 58.50 -7.81
C LEU A 765 -30.64 59.38 -6.65
N LEU A 766 -30.53 58.88 -5.42
CA LEU A 766 -31.09 59.48 -4.21
C LEU A 766 -30.04 60.23 -3.39
N SER A 767 -30.52 61.16 -2.58
CA SER A 767 -29.70 61.79 -1.53
C SER A 767 -29.50 60.82 -0.36
N PRO A 768 -28.42 60.95 0.42
CA PRO A 768 -28.20 60.16 1.64
C PRO A 768 -29.41 60.13 2.59
N PHE A 769 -30.05 61.28 2.81
CA PHE A 769 -31.23 61.37 3.67
C PHE A 769 -32.43 60.60 3.09
N GLU A 770 -32.67 60.70 1.78
CA GLU A 770 -33.73 59.93 1.10
C GLU A 770 -33.47 58.42 1.20
N VAL A 771 -32.21 57.98 1.07
CA VAL A 771 -31.83 56.58 1.29
C VAL A 771 -32.15 56.15 2.72
N SER A 772 -31.82 56.97 3.72
CA SER A 772 -32.19 56.69 5.12
C SER A 772 -33.70 56.60 5.32
N CYS A 773 -34.48 57.45 4.65
CA CYS A 773 -35.95 57.43 4.72
C CYS A 773 -36.53 56.15 4.13
N LEU A 774 -36.00 55.67 2.99
CA LEU A 774 -36.42 54.41 2.39
C LEU A 774 -36.05 53.20 3.25
N LEU A 775 -34.86 53.19 3.83
CA LEU A 775 -34.45 52.13 4.74
C LEU A 775 -35.30 52.13 6.02
N SER A 776 -35.75 53.29 6.50
CA SER A 776 -36.74 53.38 7.59
C SER A 776 -38.06 52.72 7.21
N ASP A 777 -38.57 52.92 5.99
CA ASP A 777 -39.79 52.25 5.53
C ASP A 777 -39.61 50.72 5.44
N VAL A 778 -38.45 50.26 4.95
CA VAL A 778 -38.07 48.84 4.94
C VAL A 778 -38.00 48.29 6.38
N TRP A 779 -37.42 49.04 7.31
CA TRP A 779 -37.32 48.66 8.72
C TRP A 779 -38.71 48.50 9.35
N GLN A 780 -39.60 49.45 9.12
CA GLN A 780 -41.00 49.40 9.58
C GLN A 780 -41.75 48.22 8.96
N TYR A 781 -41.54 47.93 7.68
CA TYR A 781 -42.11 46.75 7.04
C TYR A 781 -41.64 45.47 7.74
N MET A 782 -40.34 45.31 7.99
CA MET A 782 -39.75 44.14 8.62
C MET A 782 -40.19 43.96 10.08
N ARG A 783 -40.39 45.07 10.82
CA ARG A 783 -40.98 45.07 12.16
C ARG A 783 -42.42 44.57 12.14
N ASN A 784 -43.24 45.08 11.23
CA ASN A 784 -44.66 44.71 11.14
C ASN A 784 -44.88 43.32 10.52
N ASN A 785 -43.92 42.84 9.72
CA ASN A 785 -43.91 41.53 9.09
C ASN A 785 -42.70 40.72 9.57
N VAL A 786 -42.72 40.32 10.85
CA VAL A 786 -41.63 39.60 11.50
C VAL A 786 -41.14 38.42 10.63
N PRO A 787 -39.83 38.30 10.34
CA PRO A 787 -39.27 37.24 9.53
C PRO A 787 -39.36 35.90 10.29
N SER A 788 -40.51 35.23 10.19
CA SER A 788 -40.81 33.98 10.85
C SER A 788 -40.88 32.83 9.84
N PRO A 789 -40.30 31.65 10.15
CA PRO A 789 -40.47 30.46 9.34
C PRO A 789 -41.93 30.07 9.09
N ALA A 790 -42.85 30.47 9.98
CA ALA A 790 -44.29 30.20 9.86
C ALA A 790 -44.95 30.88 8.64
N LEU A 791 -44.30 31.89 8.05
CA LEU A 791 -44.80 32.59 6.86
C LEU A 791 -44.59 31.80 5.55
N PHE A 792 -43.85 30.69 5.61
CA PHE A 792 -43.49 29.88 4.44
C PHE A 792 -44.31 28.59 4.42
N THR A 793 -45.60 28.72 4.10
CA THR A 793 -46.59 27.64 4.15
C THR A 793 -46.67 26.82 2.87
N HIS A 794 -46.28 27.39 1.72
CA HIS A 794 -46.44 26.74 0.42
C HIS A 794 -45.17 26.00 0.03
N LYS A 795 -45.34 24.75 -0.43
CA LYS A 795 -44.25 23.89 -0.89
C LYS A 795 -44.41 23.59 -2.37
N ASN A 796 -43.37 23.84 -3.16
CA ASN A 796 -43.33 23.42 -4.53
C ASN A 796 -43.28 21.87 -4.59
N PRO A 797 -44.25 21.19 -5.20
CA PRO A 797 -44.29 19.72 -5.22
C PRO A 797 -43.13 19.10 -6.04
N ALA A 798 -42.57 19.84 -7.01
CA ALA A 798 -41.47 19.35 -7.85
C ALA A 798 -40.09 19.59 -7.24
N THR A 799 -39.86 20.74 -6.59
CA THR A 799 -38.53 21.11 -6.04
C THR A 799 -38.42 20.94 -4.52
N GLY A 800 -39.55 20.80 -3.82
CA GLY A 800 -39.61 20.77 -2.36
C GLY A 800 -39.32 22.12 -1.70
N GLU A 801 -39.12 23.17 -2.49
CA GLU A 801 -38.81 24.53 -2.01
C GLU A 801 -40.04 25.17 -1.36
N LEU A 802 -39.78 25.88 -0.26
CA LEU A 802 -40.80 26.66 0.42
C LEU A 802 -40.82 28.09 -0.13
N TRP A 803 -42.01 28.64 -0.29
CA TRP A 803 -42.20 30.03 -0.68
C TRP A 803 -43.26 30.71 0.16
N ARG A 804 -43.11 32.02 0.30
CA ARG A 804 -44.00 32.89 1.06
C ARG A 804 -44.98 33.57 0.12
N GLU A 805 -46.25 33.55 0.47
CA GLU A 805 -47.28 34.36 -0.17
C GLU A 805 -47.34 35.73 0.53
N PHE A 806 -47.37 36.80 -0.26
CA PHE A 806 -47.51 38.17 0.24
C PHE A 806 -48.98 38.57 0.26
N LYS A 807 -49.38 39.35 1.27
CA LYS A 807 -50.74 39.90 1.36
C LYS A 807 -51.02 40.83 0.18
N ALA A 808 -52.31 41.08 -0.10
CA ALA A 808 -52.75 41.90 -1.22
C ALA A 808 -52.00 43.25 -1.30
N PRO A 809 -51.68 43.75 -2.51
CA PRO A 809 -50.79 44.89 -2.71
C PRO A 809 -51.16 46.13 -1.88
N ALA A 810 -52.45 46.38 -1.66
CA ALA A 810 -52.96 47.53 -0.91
C ALA A 810 -52.40 47.65 0.51
N ALA A 811 -52.07 46.54 1.19
CA ALA A 811 -51.51 46.57 2.55
C ALA A 811 -50.04 47.04 2.58
N ASP A 812 -49.32 46.86 1.47
CA ASP A 812 -47.89 47.16 1.35
C ASP A 812 -47.62 48.54 0.71
N HIS A 813 -48.63 49.17 0.10
CA HIS A 813 -48.52 50.50 -0.53
C HIS A 813 -48.04 51.59 0.43
N LYS A 814 -48.44 51.52 1.71
CA LYS A 814 -48.04 52.51 2.71
C LYS A 814 -46.52 52.63 2.90
N TYR A 815 -45.76 51.57 2.65
CA TYR A 815 -44.29 51.58 2.74
C TYR A 815 -43.62 52.04 1.43
N MET A 816 -44.40 52.18 0.35
CA MET A 816 -43.93 52.60 -0.98
C MET A 816 -44.35 54.04 -1.33
N GLU A 817 -45.30 54.63 -0.60
CA GLU A 817 -45.76 56.02 -0.82
C GLU A 817 -44.64 57.05 -0.70
N ARG A 818 -43.75 56.89 0.27
CA ARG A 818 -42.60 57.79 0.43
C ARG A 818 -41.64 57.69 -0.74
N LEU A 819 -41.38 56.47 -1.24
CA LEU A 819 -40.62 56.26 -2.48
C LEU A 819 -41.30 56.94 -3.66
N ARG A 820 -42.62 56.76 -3.79
CA ARG A 820 -43.42 57.38 -4.87
C ARG A 820 -43.26 58.90 -4.85
N ALA A 821 -43.39 59.53 -3.68
CA ALA A 821 -43.22 60.97 -3.52
C ALA A 821 -41.79 61.44 -3.86
N ILE A 822 -40.76 60.72 -3.40
CA ILE A 822 -39.36 61.03 -3.71
C ILE A 822 -39.12 60.94 -5.22
N MET A 823 -39.60 59.88 -5.87
CA MET A 823 -39.43 59.69 -7.32
C MET A 823 -40.21 60.72 -8.13
N ILE A 824 -41.41 61.15 -7.69
CA ILE A 824 -42.19 62.24 -8.30
C ILE A 824 -41.44 63.58 -8.21
N ASN A 825 -40.86 63.88 -7.05
CA ASN A 825 -40.06 65.10 -6.87
C ASN A 825 -38.76 65.08 -7.70
N LYS A 826 -38.27 63.88 -8.05
CA LYS A 826 -37.07 63.66 -8.86
C LYS A 826 -37.37 62.98 -10.20
N VAL A 827 -38.50 63.28 -10.84
CA VAL A 827 -38.89 62.66 -12.12
C VAL A 827 -37.82 62.80 -13.19
N GLN A 828 -37.08 63.92 -13.18
CA GLN A 828 -35.99 64.18 -14.13
C GLN A 828 -34.89 63.10 -14.11
N THR A 829 -34.62 62.49 -12.95
CA THR A 829 -33.59 61.45 -12.80
C THR A 829 -34.17 60.05 -12.60
N CYS A 830 -35.32 59.94 -11.92
CA CYS A 830 -35.95 58.68 -11.54
C CYS A 830 -37.05 58.21 -12.52
N GLY A 831 -37.43 59.02 -13.52
CA GLY A 831 -38.55 58.75 -14.42
C GLY A 831 -38.44 57.42 -15.17
N ALA A 832 -37.27 57.09 -15.69
CA ALA A 832 -37.02 55.82 -16.40
C ALA A 832 -37.17 54.57 -15.50
N VAL A 833 -37.02 54.75 -14.18
CA VAL A 833 -37.09 53.67 -13.20
C VAL A 833 -38.47 53.60 -12.54
N PHE A 834 -39.27 54.68 -12.59
CA PHE A 834 -40.59 54.79 -11.96
C PHE A 834 -41.55 53.67 -12.36
N GLN A 835 -41.61 53.33 -13.65
CA GLN A 835 -42.47 52.28 -14.19
C GLN A 835 -42.15 50.89 -13.61
N LYS A 836 -40.91 50.63 -13.16
CA LYS A 836 -40.54 49.34 -12.54
C LYS A 836 -41.19 49.12 -11.17
N PHE A 837 -41.61 50.19 -10.49
CA PHE A 837 -42.16 50.13 -9.13
C PHE A 837 -43.66 50.38 -9.11
N PHE A 838 -44.13 51.28 -9.97
CA PHE A 838 -45.52 51.70 -10.05
C PHE A 838 -45.98 51.52 -11.49
N ASN A 839 -46.73 50.45 -11.76
CA ASN A 839 -47.40 50.30 -13.05
C ASN A 839 -48.36 51.47 -13.22
N VAL A 840 -48.23 52.19 -14.34
CA VAL A 840 -49.09 53.32 -14.70
C VAL A 840 -50.37 52.84 -15.41
N ASP A 841 -50.40 51.58 -15.84
CA ASP A 841 -51.57 50.97 -16.48
C ASP A 841 -52.40 50.23 -15.43
N SER A 842 -53.46 50.90 -14.99
CA SER A 842 -54.66 50.31 -14.39
C SER A 842 -55.87 50.81 -15.14
#